data_AF-A0A7M3XQV8-F1
#
_entry.id   AF-A0A7M3XQV8-F1
#
_cell.length_a   1.000
_cell.length_b   1.000
_cell.length_c   1.000
_cell.angle_alpha   90.00
_cell.angle_beta   90.00
_cell.angle_gamma   90.00
#
_symmetry.space_group_name_H-M   'P 1'
#
loop_
_entity.id
_entity.type
_entity.pdbx_description
1 polymer ?
#
loop_
_entity_poly.entity_id
_entity_poly.type
_entity_poly.pdbx_seq_one_letter_code
_entity_poly.pdbx_strand_id
1 'polypeptide(L)'
;MRRSQSTLLTTLAVITSLLFMSQFPAISPVSNVHPDDTDQERPPTTDSDGDGIPDVHENLFTEWINGTSIDGRGYAMEGLDKDDASDATLDNDRDGMNATEEYCWPYPAECTDPGFLRGLTGVVDGEGFRTYLDPRKSDTDGDGMPDGYEAYMCLRIGGFDIFAQRYTCDDFDPLNASDATKDIDMDGFDVNRDGIMNQNEWYTSSEEYIHGAPSNHTTELDGLWCSATLPEGALLTNWPFIPTGTNATFQNLLPACTNAESPVGEDLWLGTDPLLKDSDRYTWDGFSIRSLYPSFGDGIPDGWEVHFGLDPLNRSSALADEDFDGWDANRDGVLSPDVSRTDTALALGEQLSNIEEYKIYFDDGNEVIAGLKSVEFGSESSSLIQYPISFATSGEGISVMHHDVRAMDLVDSRVYVTTKYGITVIDYSTQSSDDYWMPQGVILQDAELLFDSDDSPYAIAVASNIGLGVGRILVDGSIESSQAWDWSLSQPILEIEELKVNSPNNQIIGLGVAGAGNVFEVGSTDLIEEINSVSDAVTDQLSDGNATVTDIEHGLADGNLTLFIATDRGLLISETNSGRDGDTAEWRFYFSTEDTGIFASINELRTLPAGSDENPAEVRDIHLDGPSTENPQVLWFGTPSGLHQMRLIDDVISHSGLLENPGSEEISTREINNIRAIHTTGEQIILGSNAGTWMVSGDYSNVYEIADQELIPGYI
;
A
#
# COMPACT_ATOMS: atom_id res chain seq x y z
N MET A 1 28.10 29.32 -38.17
CA MET A 1 27.54 28.63 -36.99
C MET A 1 26.00 28.51 -36.99
N ARG A 2 25.31 28.66 -38.14
CA ARG A 2 23.83 28.55 -38.24
C ARG A 2 23.34 27.47 -39.23
N ARG A 3 24.22 26.53 -39.61
CA ARG A 3 23.88 25.46 -40.57
C ARG A 3 23.89 24.04 -39.99
N SER A 4 24.46 23.80 -38.79
CA SER A 4 24.46 22.45 -38.19
C SER A 4 23.33 22.19 -37.20
N GLN A 5 22.70 23.23 -36.61
CA GLN A 5 21.56 23.03 -35.71
C GLN A 5 20.26 22.68 -36.46
N SER A 6 20.04 23.26 -37.65
CA SER A 6 18.85 22.91 -38.45
C SER A 6 18.87 21.48 -38.94
N THR A 7 20.05 20.95 -39.31
CA THR A 7 20.21 19.55 -39.74
C THR A 7 20.01 18.58 -38.57
N LEU A 8 20.52 18.91 -37.37
CA LEU A 8 20.33 18.10 -36.16
C LEU A 8 18.86 18.03 -35.74
N LEU A 9 18.14 19.17 -35.78
CA LEU A 9 16.70 19.24 -35.49
C LEU A 9 15.83 18.55 -36.54
N THR A 10 16.24 18.55 -37.83
CA THR A 10 15.51 17.77 -38.85
C THR A 10 15.81 16.28 -38.75
N THR A 11 17.03 15.86 -38.41
CA THR A 11 17.29 14.44 -38.13
C THR A 11 16.61 13.98 -36.85
N LEU A 12 16.56 14.80 -35.79
CA LEU A 12 15.86 14.43 -34.56
C LEU A 12 14.34 14.36 -34.79
N ALA A 13 13.76 15.30 -35.55
CA ALA A 13 12.36 15.27 -35.95
C ALA A 13 12.04 14.10 -36.89
N VAL A 14 12.94 13.71 -37.80
CA VAL A 14 12.76 12.55 -38.68
C VAL A 14 12.96 11.24 -37.93
N ILE A 15 13.88 11.17 -36.95
CA ILE A 15 14.08 9.99 -36.09
C ILE A 15 12.90 9.84 -35.13
N THR A 16 12.41 10.92 -34.51
CA THR A 16 11.16 10.88 -33.71
C THR A 16 9.95 10.58 -34.58
N SER A 17 9.82 11.14 -35.79
CA SER A 17 8.72 10.78 -36.70
C SER A 17 8.82 9.34 -37.22
N LEU A 18 10.02 8.78 -37.39
CA LEU A 18 10.22 7.38 -37.77
C LEU A 18 9.97 6.43 -36.60
N LEU A 19 10.30 6.83 -35.36
CA LEU A 19 9.92 6.13 -34.12
C LEU A 19 8.40 6.17 -33.92
N PHE A 20 7.74 7.31 -34.17
CA PHE A 20 6.28 7.40 -34.10
C PHE A 20 5.58 6.64 -35.22
N MET A 21 6.16 6.54 -36.43
CA MET A 21 5.53 5.78 -37.53
C MET A 21 5.75 4.26 -37.47
N SER A 22 6.63 3.77 -36.58
CA SER A 22 6.85 2.32 -36.37
C SER A 22 6.11 1.76 -35.14
N GLN A 23 5.22 2.54 -34.53
CA GLN A 23 4.48 2.19 -33.30
C GLN A 23 2.96 2.26 -33.49
N PHE A 24 2.46 2.36 -34.73
CA PHE A 24 1.01 2.35 -34.98
C PHE A 24 0.61 1.03 -35.67
N PRO A 25 -0.43 0.34 -35.17
CA PRO A 25 -1.02 -0.82 -35.86
C PRO A 25 -1.44 -0.46 -37.28
N ALA A 26 -1.51 -1.45 -38.18
CA ALA A 26 -1.90 -1.20 -39.57
C ALA A 26 -3.35 -0.67 -39.65
N ILE A 27 -3.51 0.49 -40.30
CA ILE A 27 -4.79 1.20 -40.39
C ILE A 27 -5.50 0.89 -41.71
N SER A 28 -6.73 0.39 -41.64
CA SER A 28 -7.64 0.36 -42.80
C SER A 28 -8.65 1.52 -42.74
N PRO A 29 -8.69 2.42 -43.75
CA PRO A 29 -9.63 3.54 -43.74
C PRO A 29 -11.06 3.06 -43.97
N VAL A 30 -11.94 3.31 -43.00
CA VAL A 30 -13.37 3.02 -43.12
C VAL A 30 -14.06 4.18 -43.86
N SER A 31 -14.91 3.87 -44.84
CA SER A 31 -15.52 4.88 -45.73
C SER A 31 -16.43 5.88 -45.01
N ASN A 32 -16.92 5.58 -43.80
CA ASN A 32 -17.82 6.45 -43.05
C ASN A 32 -17.91 6.02 -41.57
N VAL A 33 -17.94 7.00 -40.66
CA VAL A 33 -18.10 6.80 -39.20
C VAL A 33 -19.55 6.57 -38.76
N HIS A 34 -20.52 6.77 -39.67
CA HIS A 34 -21.93 6.51 -39.43
C HIS A 34 -22.41 5.31 -40.28
N PRO A 35 -22.79 4.18 -39.66
CA PRO A 35 -23.20 2.96 -40.37
C PRO A 35 -24.35 3.16 -41.36
N ASP A 36 -25.22 4.13 -41.06
CA ASP A 36 -26.42 4.45 -41.84
C ASP A 36 -26.14 5.16 -43.19
N ASP A 37 -24.92 5.71 -43.35
CA ASP A 37 -24.51 6.50 -44.52
C ASP A 37 -23.58 5.73 -45.49
N THR A 38 -23.49 4.40 -45.35
CA THR A 38 -22.73 3.53 -46.27
C THR A 38 -23.66 2.84 -47.28
N ASP A 39 -23.19 2.62 -48.50
CA ASP A 39 -23.98 2.03 -49.61
C ASP A 39 -24.33 0.53 -49.41
N GLN A 40 -24.20 -0.02 -48.19
CA GLN A 40 -24.45 -1.41 -47.81
C GLN A 40 -23.80 -2.48 -48.71
N GLU A 41 -22.93 -2.10 -49.66
CA GLU A 41 -22.12 -3.03 -50.40
C GLU A 41 -21.08 -3.60 -49.45
N ARG A 42 -21.12 -4.93 -49.28
CA ARG A 42 -20.08 -5.66 -48.55
C ARG A 42 -18.73 -5.35 -49.23
N PRO A 43 -17.66 -5.11 -48.45
CA PRO A 43 -16.30 -5.09 -49.00
C PRO A 43 -16.08 -6.32 -49.88
N PRO A 44 -15.23 -6.26 -50.92
CA PRO A 44 -14.93 -7.43 -51.72
C PRO A 44 -14.38 -8.52 -50.79
N THR A 45 -15.19 -9.54 -50.49
CA THR A 45 -14.79 -10.74 -49.74
C THR A 45 -14.11 -11.72 -50.70
N THR A 46 -13.24 -11.18 -51.57
CA THR A 46 -12.47 -12.04 -52.47
C THR A 46 -11.41 -12.65 -51.58
N ASP A 47 -11.43 -13.97 -51.55
CA ASP A 47 -10.52 -14.85 -50.86
C ASP A 47 -10.07 -15.79 -51.98
N SER A 48 -8.90 -15.49 -52.55
CA SER A 48 -8.43 -16.01 -53.83
C SER A 48 -7.96 -17.46 -53.74
N ASP A 49 -7.43 -17.87 -52.60
CA ASP A 49 -6.89 -19.19 -52.32
C ASP A 49 -7.77 -20.04 -51.37
N GLY A 50 -8.77 -19.42 -50.73
CA GLY A 50 -9.85 -20.08 -50.02
C GLY A 50 -9.53 -20.45 -48.58
N ASP A 51 -8.63 -19.72 -47.92
CA ASP A 51 -8.17 -19.98 -46.55
C ASP A 51 -9.03 -19.32 -45.46
N GLY A 52 -9.93 -18.41 -45.86
CA GLY A 52 -10.84 -17.68 -44.97
C GLY A 52 -10.35 -16.28 -44.57
N ILE A 53 -9.11 -15.90 -44.90
CA ILE A 53 -8.60 -14.54 -44.78
C ILE A 53 -8.91 -13.81 -46.10
N PRO A 54 -9.56 -12.63 -46.06
CA PRO A 54 -9.84 -11.89 -47.29
C PRO A 54 -8.57 -11.30 -47.92
N ASP A 55 -8.47 -11.30 -49.25
CA ASP A 55 -7.40 -10.65 -50.03
C ASP A 55 -7.11 -9.23 -49.54
N VAL A 56 -8.12 -8.49 -49.10
CA VAL A 56 -7.97 -7.11 -48.61
C VAL A 56 -7.12 -7.00 -47.34
N HIS A 57 -7.18 -8.00 -46.46
CA HIS A 57 -6.37 -8.06 -45.23
C HIS A 57 -4.96 -8.53 -45.56
N GLU A 58 -4.80 -9.56 -46.39
CA GLU A 58 -3.48 -10.06 -46.82
C GLU A 58 -2.69 -8.97 -47.55
N ASN A 59 -3.35 -8.16 -48.38
CA ASN A 59 -2.72 -7.02 -49.04
C ASN A 59 -2.22 -5.93 -48.05
N LEU A 60 -2.76 -5.84 -46.83
CA LEU A 60 -2.24 -4.93 -45.79
C LEU A 60 -0.89 -5.42 -45.26
N PHE A 61 -0.72 -6.73 -45.15
CA PHE A 61 0.44 -7.37 -44.52
C PHE A 61 1.35 -8.12 -45.52
N THR A 62 1.26 -7.82 -46.82
CA THR A 62 2.05 -8.53 -47.86
C THR A 62 3.54 -8.18 -47.89
N GLU A 63 3.93 -7.04 -47.32
CA GLU A 63 5.33 -6.62 -47.30
C GLU A 63 6.13 -7.39 -46.25
N TRP A 64 7.40 -7.69 -46.55
CA TRP A 64 8.30 -8.32 -45.58
C TRP A 64 8.75 -7.31 -44.53
N ILE A 65 8.67 -7.69 -43.26
CA ILE A 65 9.31 -6.92 -42.18
C ILE A 65 10.74 -7.41 -42.04
N ASN A 66 11.70 -6.47 -42.03
CA ASN A 66 13.10 -6.77 -41.80
C ASN A 66 13.57 -5.97 -40.59
N GLY A 67 14.10 -6.66 -39.59
CA GLY A 67 14.53 -6.06 -38.33
C GLY A 67 15.96 -6.45 -37.97
N THR A 68 16.45 -5.86 -36.90
CA THR A 68 17.71 -6.25 -36.28
C THR A 68 17.51 -6.23 -34.77
N SER A 69 17.70 -7.38 -34.13
CA SER A 69 17.67 -7.54 -32.68
C SER A 69 18.73 -6.64 -32.00
N ILE A 70 18.56 -6.41 -30.70
CA ILE A 70 19.47 -5.60 -29.87
C ILE A 70 20.93 -6.08 -29.92
N ASP A 71 21.16 -7.38 -30.17
CA ASP A 71 22.48 -7.99 -30.29
C ASP A 71 23.06 -7.98 -31.72
N GLY A 72 22.33 -7.43 -32.69
CA GLY A 72 22.72 -7.32 -34.09
C GLY A 72 22.32 -8.51 -34.97
N ARG A 73 21.55 -9.49 -34.46
CA ARG A 73 20.96 -10.55 -35.28
C ARG A 73 19.87 -9.97 -36.18
N GLY A 74 20.01 -10.15 -37.49
CA GLY A 74 18.97 -9.75 -38.44
C GLY A 74 17.86 -10.81 -38.52
N TYR A 75 16.62 -10.36 -38.59
CA TYR A 75 15.45 -11.21 -38.84
C TYR A 75 14.62 -10.65 -39.99
N ALA A 76 13.87 -11.53 -40.64
CA ALA A 76 12.99 -11.18 -41.75
C ALA A 76 11.72 -12.02 -41.63
N MET A 77 10.58 -11.34 -41.50
CA MET A 77 9.26 -11.95 -41.46
C MET A 77 8.58 -11.79 -42.81
N GLU A 78 8.25 -12.92 -43.41
CA GLU A 78 7.49 -12.97 -44.66
C GLU A 78 6.08 -12.43 -44.42
N GLY A 79 5.59 -11.60 -45.33
CA GLY A 79 4.22 -11.11 -45.27
C GLY A 79 3.21 -12.08 -45.88
N LEU A 80 1.92 -11.82 -45.70
CA LEU A 80 0.84 -12.66 -46.24
C LEU A 80 0.79 -12.64 -47.77
N ASP A 81 0.42 -13.77 -48.37
CA ASP A 81 0.27 -13.97 -49.81
C ASP A 81 -1.12 -14.51 -50.15
N LYS A 82 -1.96 -13.61 -50.68
CA LYS A 82 -3.30 -13.83 -51.25
C LYS A 82 -3.44 -14.86 -52.36
N ASP A 83 -2.43 -15.67 -52.62
CA ASP A 83 -2.47 -16.80 -53.55
C ASP A 83 -1.91 -18.10 -52.90
N ASP A 84 -1.55 -18.08 -51.60
CA ASP A 84 -0.98 -19.18 -50.81
C ASP A 84 -1.68 -19.41 -49.46
N ALA A 85 -2.83 -20.08 -49.52
CA ALA A 85 -3.64 -20.53 -48.37
C ALA A 85 -2.92 -21.27 -47.21
N SER A 86 -1.63 -21.58 -47.32
CA SER A 86 -0.89 -22.20 -46.22
C SER A 86 -0.42 -21.21 -45.16
N ASP A 87 -0.25 -19.93 -45.51
CA ASP A 87 0.22 -18.87 -44.61
C ASP A 87 -0.78 -18.52 -43.49
N ALA A 88 -2.10 -18.66 -43.74
CA ALA A 88 -3.17 -18.48 -42.76
C ALA A 88 -2.97 -19.24 -41.43
N THR A 89 -2.32 -20.40 -41.49
CA THR A 89 -2.11 -21.29 -40.33
C THR A 89 -0.69 -21.21 -39.76
N LEU A 90 0.17 -20.36 -40.33
CA LEU A 90 1.52 -20.17 -39.85
C LEU A 90 1.56 -19.09 -38.79
N ASP A 91 2.30 -19.38 -37.73
CA ASP A 91 2.76 -18.42 -36.72
C ASP A 91 4.20 -18.05 -37.11
N ASN A 92 4.34 -16.92 -37.79
CA ASN A 92 5.57 -16.54 -38.48
C ASN A 92 6.52 -15.75 -37.55
N ASP A 93 5.93 -14.90 -36.72
CA ASP A 93 6.55 -14.05 -35.71
C ASP A 93 6.69 -14.72 -34.33
N ARG A 94 6.12 -15.90 -34.13
CA ARG A 94 6.35 -16.80 -33.00
C ARG A 94 5.88 -16.24 -31.66
N ASP A 95 4.74 -15.57 -31.69
CA ASP A 95 4.07 -15.07 -30.49
C ASP A 95 2.97 -16.01 -29.99
N GLY A 96 2.75 -17.14 -30.66
CA GLY A 96 1.75 -18.13 -30.27
C GLY A 96 0.35 -17.86 -30.80
N MET A 97 0.20 -16.94 -31.75
CA MET A 97 -0.97 -16.78 -32.62
C MET A 97 -0.58 -17.04 -34.08
N ASN A 98 -1.48 -17.62 -34.86
CA ASN A 98 -1.30 -17.68 -36.31
C ASN A 98 -2.04 -16.54 -37.01
N ALA A 99 -1.73 -16.33 -38.29
CA ALA A 99 -2.33 -15.26 -39.08
C ALA A 99 -3.88 -15.25 -39.07
N THR A 100 -4.53 -16.41 -38.98
CA THR A 100 -6.00 -16.49 -38.85
C THR A 100 -6.48 -15.99 -37.49
N GLU A 101 -5.82 -16.37 -36.40
CA GLU A 101 -6.11 -15.92 -35.03
C GLU A 101 -5.95 -14.39 -34.92
N GLU A 102 -4.89 -13.85 -35.50
CA GLU A 102 -4.60 -12.43 -35.55
C GLU A 102 -5.58 -11.64 -36.41
N TYR A 103 -5.92 -12.15 -37.60
CA TYR A 103 -6.99 -11.59 -38.43
C TYR A 103 -8.32 -11.58 -37.69
N CYS A 104 -8.63 -12.66 -36.96
CA CYS A 104 -9.89 -12.82 -36.25
C CYS A 104 -10.01 -11.95 -35.00
N TRP A 105 -8.90 -11.49 -34.41
CA TRP A 105 -8.90 -10.70 -33.18
C TRP A 105 -9.90 -9.53 -33.25
N PRO A 106 -10.76 -9.31 -32.24
CA PRO A 106 -10.84 -9.94 -30.91
C PRO A 106 -11.83 -11.12 -30.84
N TYR A 107 -12.05 -11.84 -31.95
CA TYR A 107 -12.89 -13.04 -32.01
C TYR A 107 -12.01 -14.30 -32.06
N PRO A 108 -12.52 -15.47 -31.65
CA PRO A 108 -11.83 -16.75 -31.86
C PRO A 108 -11.55 -17.01 -33.35
N ALA A 109 -10.58 -17.87 -33.66
CA ALA A 109 -10.22 -18.29 -35.03
C ALA A 109 -11.41 -18.81 -35.87
N GLU A 110 -12.46 -19.30 -35.21
CA GLU A 110 -13.73 -19.70 -35.82
C GLU A 110 -14.48 -18.53 -36.49
N CYS A 111 -13.96 -17.30 -36.45
CA CYS A 111 -14.56 -16.13 -37.10
C CYS A 111 -14.71 -16.29 -38.62
N THR A 112 -13.89 -17.14 -39.24
CA THR A 112 -13.92 -17.46 -40.67
C THR A 112 -15.00 -18.51 -41.02
N ASP A 113 -15.62 -19.17 -40.03
CA ASP A 113 -16.63 -20.18 -40.28
C ASP A 113 -17.94 -19.59 -40.85
N PRO A 114 -18.56 -20.23 -41.85
CA PRO A 114 -19.81 -19.74 -42.47
C PRO A 114 -21.00 -19.54 -41.52
N GLY A 115 -20.93 -20.11 -40.31
CA GLY A 115 -21.97 -20.07 -39.29
C GLY A 115 -21.68 -19.07 -38.15
N PHE A 116 -20.54 -18.39 -38.14
CA PHE A 116 -20.17 -17.46 -37.09
C PHE A 116 -21.05 -16.20 -37.17
N LEU A 117 -21.89 -15.99 -36.16
CA LEU A 117 -22.82 -14.86 -36.11
C LEU A 117 -22.22 -13.76 -35.23
N ARG A 118 -21.45 -12.82 -35.83
CA ARG A 118 -21.07 -11.51 -35.23
C ARG A 118 -20.25 -10.58 -36.14
N GLY A 119 -19.82 -9.44 -35.57
CA GLY A 119 -19.33 -8.23 -36.23
C GLY A 119 -18.07 -8.40 -37.11
N LEU A 120 -17.60 -7.31 -37.70
CA LEU A 120 -16.37 -7.30 -38.49
C LEU A 120 -15.16 -7.56 -37.56
N THR A 121 -14.14 -8.27 -38.04
CA THR A 121 -12.87 -8.57 -37.31
C THR A 121 -11.96 -7.36 -37.21
N GLY A 122 -11.04 -7.29 -36.26
CA GLY A 122 -10.27 -6.09 -35.94
C GLY A 122 -11.04 -5.14 -35.02
N VAL A 123 -10.32 -4.31 -34.27
CA VAL A 123 -10.87 -3.35 -33.33
C VAL A 123 -11.06 -2.00 -34.02
N VAL A 124 -12.14 -1.28 -33.70
CA VAL A 124 -12.37 0.06 -34.23
C VAL A 124 -12.03 1.07 -33.15
N ASP A 125 -11.11 1.97 -33.46
CA ASP A 125 -10.71 3.03 -32.54
C ASP A 125 -11.77 4.15 -32.45
N GLY A 126 -11.54 5.12 -31.55
CA GLY A 126 -12.41 6.28 -31.37
C GLY A 126 -12.50 7.22 -32.58
N GLU A 127 -11.58 7.09 -33.55
CA GLU A 127 -11.56 7.84 -34.80
C GLU A 127 -12.25 7.11 -35.97
N GLY A 128 -12.69 5.87 -35.73
CA GLY A 128 -13.39 5.03 -36.70
C GLY A 128 -12.45 4.27 -37.64
N PHE A 129 -11.16 4.20 -37.34
CA PHE A 129 -10.21 3.34 -38.04
C PHE A 129 -10.22 1.94 -37.48
N ARG A 130 -9.90 0.97 -38.33
CA ARG A 130 -9.87 -0.44 -37.99
C ARG A 130 -8.43 -0.91 -37.86
N THR A 131 -8.07 -1.40 -36.69
CA THR A 131 -6.75 -1.94 -36.34
C THR A 131 -6.83 -3.47 -36.23
N TYR A 132 -5.72 -4.11 -36.57
CA TYR A 132 -5.52 -5.55 -36.58
C TYR A 132 -4.17 -5.86 -35.93
N LEU A 133 -4.04 -7.07 -35.37
CA LEU A 133 -2.74 -7.64 -35.04
C LEU A 133 -1.94 -7.83 -36.33
N ASP A 134 -0.62 -7.64 -36.25
CA ASP A 134 0.29 -7.72 -37.40
C ASP A 134 1.02 -9.08 -37.40
N PRO A 135 0.69 -10.01 -38.32
CA PRO A 135 1.22 -11.40 -38.39
C PRO A 135 2.71 -11.54 -38.72
N ARG A 136 3.44 -10.45 -38.58
CA ARG A 136 4.85 -10.28 -38.87
C ARG A 136 5.58 -9.64 -37.68
N LYS A 137 4.87 -9.27 -36.62
CA LYS A 137 5.38 -8.55 -35.45
C LYS A 137 4.71 -9.14 -34.21
N SER A 138 5.51 -9.88 -33.45
CA SER A 138 5.10 -10.64 -32.27
C SER A 138 4.49 -9.83 -31.11
N ASP A 139 4.59 -8.51 -31.15
CA ASP A 139 4.15 -7.55 -30.13
C ASP A 139 3.64 -6.37 -30.94
N THR A 140 2.36 -6.36 -31.28
CA THR A 140 1.77 -5.46 -32.28
C THR A 140 1.83 -4.00 -31.82
N ASP A 141 1.50 -3.74 -30.56
CA ASP A 141 1.42 -2.39 -29.99
C ASP A 141 2.73 -1.89 -29.37
N GLY A 142 3.73 -2.77 -29.20
CA GLY A 142 5.11 -2.44 -28.86
C GLY A 142 5.34 -2.20 -27.37
N ASP A 143 4.60 -2.92 -26.54
CA ASP A 143 4.49 -2.71 -25.09
C ASP A 143 5.46 -3.63 -24.29
N GLY A 144 6.05 -4.63 -24.96
CA GLY A 144 7.00 -5.59 -24.39
C GLY A 144 6.39 -6.97 -24.09
N MET A 145 5.08 -7.12 -24.21
CA MET A 145 4.36 -8.39 -24.10
C MET A 145 3.95 -8.87 -25.51
N PRO A 146 4.12 -10.17 -25.83
CA PRO A 146 3.67 -10.67 -27.13
C PRO A 146 2.17 -10.90 -27.24
N ASP A 147 1.60 -10.72 -28.43
CA ASP A 147 0.14 -10.74 -28.67
C ASP A 147 -0.52 -12.03 -28.14
N GLY A 148 0.09 -13.19 -28.42
CA GLY A 148 -0.42 -14.47 -27.94
C GLY A 148 -0.29 -14.70 -26.43
N TYR A 149 0.71 -14.09 -25.78
CA TYR A 149 0.83 -14.10 -24.32
C TYR A 149 -0.29 -13.27 -23.68
N GLU A 150 -0.50 -12.05 -24.17
CA GLU A 150 -1.56 -11.17 -23.69
C GLU A 150 -2.95 -11.75 -23.93
N ALA A 151 -3.21 -12.33 -25.11
CA ALA A 151 -4.45 -13.04 -25.40
C ALA A 151 -4.71 -14.20 -24.43
N TYR A 152 -3.65 -14.93 -24.04
CA TYR A 152 -3.71 -15.98 -23.03
C TYR A 152 -4.00 -15.39 -21.62
N MET A 153 -3.35 -14.30 -21.23
CA MET A 153 -3.56 -13.65 -19.94
C MET A 153 -4.96 -13.05 -19.81
N CYS A 154 -5.44 -12.37 -20.86
CA CYS A 154 -6.81 -11.88 -20.96
C CYS A 154 -7.83 -13.02 -20.80
N LEU A 155 -7.59 -14.19 -21.40
CA LEU A 155 -8.44 -15.37 -21.17
C LEU A 155 -8.41 -15.82 -19.70
N ARG A 156 -7.22 -15.84 -19.09
CA ARG A 156 -7.00 -16.28 -17.70
C ARG A 156 -7.78 -15.45 -16.69
N ILE A 157 -7.83 -14.13 -16.86
CA ILE A 157 -8.60 -13.23 -15.99
C ILE A 157 -10.09 -13.15 -16.35
N GLY A 158 -10.54 -13.95 -17.33
CA GLY A 158 -11.96 -14.05 -17.69
C GLY A 158 -12.43 -13.02 -18.71
N GLY A 159 -11.53 -12.41 -19.47
CA GLY A 159 -11.81 -11.44 -20.52
C GLY A 159 -12.55 -12.00 -21.74
N PHE A 160 -12.83 -13.30 -21.81
CA PHE A 160 -13.62 -13.90 -22.89
C PHE A 160 -15.12 -13.95 -22.58
N ASP A 161 -15.93 -13.13 -23.27
CA ASP A 161 -17.38 -13.21 -23.19
C ASP A 161 -17.89 -14.38 -24.03
N ILE A 162 -18.34 -15.45 -23.36
CA ILE A 162 -18.89 -16.66 -24.00
C ILE A 162 -20.17 -16.35 -24.78
N PHE A 163 -21.00 -15.41 -24.32
CA PHE A 163 -22.16 -14.99 -25.08
C PHE A 163 -21.74 -14.10 -26.23
N ALA A 164 -20.84 -13.16 -25.97
CA ALA A 164 -20.00 -12.34 -26.85
C ALA A 164 -19.41 -13.07 -28.06
N GLN A 165 -18.88 -14.26 -27.79
CA GLN A 165 -17.81 -14.90 -28.56
C GLN A 165 -16.67 -13.91 -28.86
N ARG A 166 -16.32 -13.05 -27.91
CA ARG A 166 -15.39 -11.93 -28.10
C ARG A 166 -14.53 -11.71 -26.86
N TYR A 167 -13.26 -11.40 -27.08
CA TYR A 167 -12.33 -10.94 -26.05
C TYR A 167 -12.54 -9.45 -25.74
N THR A 168 -12.56 -9.13 -24.45
CA THR A 168 -12.57 -7.79 -23.87
C THR A 168 -11.48 -7.76 -22.82
N CYS A 169 -10.34 -7.17 -23.18
CA CYS A 169 -9.14 -7.14 -22.39
C CYS A 169 -8.92 -5.70 -21.90
N ASP A 170 -8.84 -5.53 -20.59
CA ASP A 170 -8.56 -4.22 -19.98
C ASP A 170 -7.08 -4.11 -19.57
N ASP A 171 -6.45 -5.22 -19.16
CA ASP A 171 -5.10 -5.26 -18.56
C ASP A 171 -4.04 -6.00 -19.38
N PHE A 172 -4.43 -6.70 -20.45
CA PHE A 172 -3.56 -7.41 -21.39
C PHE A 172 -4.19 -7.34 -22.78
N ASP A 173 -4.09 -6.18 -23.44
CA ASP A 173 -4.69 -5.90 -24.74
C ASP A 173 -3.63 -5.73 -25.84
N PRO A 174 -3.44 -6.73 -26.72
CA PRO A 174 -2.45 -6.73 -27.81
C PRO A 174 -2.48 -5.57 -28.82
N LEU A 175 -3.48 -4.69 -28.72
CA LEU A 175 -3.65 -3.52 -29.58
C LEU A 175 -3.51 -2.19 -28.83
N ASN A 176 -3.19 -2.22 -27.54
CA ASN A 176 -3.21 -1.06 -26.67
C ASN A 176 -2.12 -1.10 -25.57
N ALA A 177 -0.93 -0.63 -25.94
CA ALA A 177 0.28 -0.51 -25.13
C ALA A 177 0.22 0.34 -23.84
N SER A 178 -0.98 0.68 -23.35
CA SER A 178 -1.19 1.37 -22.06
C SER A 178 -0.97 0.47 -20.85
N ASP A 179 -1.00 -0.84 -21.05
CA ASP A 179 -0.76 -1.92 -20.09
C ASP A 179 0.72 -2.24 -19.88
N ALA A 180 1.61 -1.83 -20.78
CA ALA A 180 3.07 -1.91 -20.61
C ALA A 180 3.58 -1.50 -19.22
N THR A 181 2.91 -0.51 -18.61
CA THR A 181 3.29 0.10 -17.34
C THR A 181 2.30 -0.21 -16.22
N LYS A 182 1.45 -1.22 -16.36
CA LYS A 182 0.57 -1.65 -15.27
C LYS A 182 1.30 -2.66 -14.39
N ASP A 183 1.06 -2.54 -13.08
CA ASP A 183 1.47 -3.48 -12.04
C ASP A 183 0.17 -3.90 -11.35
N ILE A 184 -0.37 -5.05 -11.77
CA ILE A 184 -1.75 -5.46 -11.47
C ILE A 184 -1.84 -6.08 -10.07
N ASP A 185 -0.82 -6.82 -9.66
CA ASP A 185 -0.77 -7.42 -8.34
C ASP A 185 -0.14 -6.50 -7.29
N MET A 186 0.48 -5.38 -7.68
CA MET A 186 1.03 -4.33 -6.81
C MET A 186 2.13 -4.86 -5.90
N ASP A 187 3.14 -5.45 -6.53
CA ASP A 187 4.24 -6.14 -5.86
C ASP A 187 5.62 -5.45 -6.06
N GLY A 188 5.62 -4.30 -6.75
CA GLY A 188 6.78 -3.43 -6.85
C GLY A 188 7.36 -2.99 -5.49
N PHE A 189 8.52 -2.33 -5.53
CA PHE A 189 9.25 -1.96 -4.32
C PHE A 189 9.40 -0.43 -4.20
N ASP A 190 8.93 0.16 -3.09
CA ASP A 190 9.12 1.58 -2.75
C ASP A 190 10.60 1.85 -2.39
N VAL A 191 11.40 2.05 -3.45
CA VAL A 191 12.85 2.27 -3.35
C VAL A 191 13.17 3.47 -2.46
N ASN A 192 12.36 4.51 -2.54
CA ASN A 192 12.61 5.77 -1.86
C ASN A 192 11.96 5.84 -0.46
N ARG A 193 11.02 4.94 -0.17
CA ARG A 193 10.33 4.73 1.11
C ARG A 193 9.56 5.95 1.59
N ASP A 194 9.01 6.73 0.68
CA ASP A 194 8.13 7.86 0.98
C ASP A 194 6.67 7.42 1.22
N GLY A 195 6.36 6.15 0.98
CA GLY A 195 5.04 5.57 1.13
C GLY A 195 4.15 5.75 -0.10
N ILE A 196 4.72 6.11 -1.25
CA ILE A 196 3.98 6.33 -2.50
C ILE A 196 4.69 5.60 -3.62
N MET A 197 4.08 4.51 -4.08
CA MET A 197 4.56 3.80 -5.26
C MET A 197 4.39 4.66 -6.51
N ASN A 198 5.51 5.01 -7.16
CA ASN A 198 5.49 5.65 -8.46
C ASN A 198 5.75 4.66 -9.60
N GLN A 199 5.47 5.08 -10.84
CA GLN A 199 5.65 4.22 -12.03
C GLN A 199 7.07 3.65 -12.22
N ASN A 200 8.11 4.26 -11.64
CA ASN A 200 9.48 3.71 -11.71
C ASN A 200 9.80 2.70 -10.59
N GLU A 201 8.88 2.52 -9.64
CA GLU A 201 8.98 1.59 -8.50
C GLU A 201 8.10 0.35 -8.69
N TRP A 202 7.13 0.44 -9.60
CA TRP A 202 6.32 -0.70 -10.04
C TRP A 202 7.17 -1.81 -10.66
N TYR A 203 6.75 -3.05 -10.43
CA TYR A 203 7.24 -4.20 -11.17
C TYR A 203 6.17 -4.56 -12.19
N THR A 204 6.38 -4.10 -13.42
CA THR A 204 5.30 -4.07 -14.41
C THR A 204 5.10 -5.43 -15.07
N SER A 205 3.88 -5.70 -15.56
CA SER A 205 3.56 -6.97 -16.22
C SER A 205 4.49 -7.31 -17.40
N SER A 206 5.01 -6.30 -18.09
CA SER A 206 6.01 -6.48 -19.16
C SER A 206 7.38 -6.91 -18.61
N GLU A 207 7.83 -6.36 -17.48
CA GLU A 207 9.06 -6.74 -16.79
C GLU A 207 8.99 -8.14 -16.22
N GLU A 208 7.82 -8.50 -15.69
CA GLU A 208 7.51 -9.83 -15.16
C GLU A 208 7.50 -10.91 -16.23
N TYR A 209 6.84 -10.64 -17.36
CA TYR A 209 6.82 -11.54 -18.52
C TYR A 209 8.24 -11.91 -18.95
N ILE A 210 9.11 -10.89 -19.10
CA ILE A 210 10.46 -11.06 -19.62
C ILE A 210 11.47 -11.45 -18.53
N HIS A 211 11.04 -11.62 -17.28
CA HIS A 211 11.93 -11.93 -16.16
C HIS A 211 12.78 -13.18 -16.43
N GLY A 212 14.08 -13.07 -16.16
CA GLY A 212 15.05 -14.14 -16.39
C GLY A 212 15.46 -14.35 -17.85
N ALA A 213 14.87 -13.61 -18.81
CA ALA A 213 15.27 -13.67 -20.20
C ALA A 213 16.69 -13.12 -20.41
N PRO A 214 17.48 -13.72 -21.32
CA PRO A 214 18.79 -13.18 -21.64
C PRO A 214 18.63 -11.82 -22.33
N SER A 215 19.54 -10.89 -22.07
CA SER A 215 19.53 -9.53 -22.67
C SER A 215 19.50 -9.46 -24.20
N ASN A 216 19.69 -10.59 -24.89
CA ASN A 216 19.61 -10.69 -26.34
C ASN A 216 18.34 -11.38 -26.84
N HIS A 217 17.39 -11.72 -25.96
CA HIS A 217 16.11 -12.32 -26.33
C HIS A 217 15.34 -11.39 -27.27
N THR A 218 14.72 -11.99 -28.28
CA THR A 218 13.84 -11.28 -29.23
C THR A 218 12.81 -12.29 -29.69
N THR A 219 11.53 -12.04 -29.40
CA THR A 219 10.43 -12.98 -29.63
C THR A 219 10.38 -13.43 -31.10
N GLU A 220 10.56 -12.51 -32.04
CA GLU A 220 10.60 -12.81 -33.48
C GLU A 220 11.70 -13.81 -33.89
N LEU A 221 12.78 -13.92 -33.11
CA LEU A 221 13.89 -14.83 -33.39
C LEU A 221 13.86 -16.09 -32.52
N ASP A 222 13.56 -15.91 -31.25
CA ASP A 222 13.77 -16.88 -30.20
C ASP A 222 12.46 -17.54 -29.74
N GLY A 223 11.30 -16.97 -30.10
CA GLY A 223 9.97 -17.39 -29.66
C GLY A 223 9.57 -16.80 -28.30
N LEU A 224 8.33 -17.07 -27.88
CA LEU A 224 7.81 -16.71 -26.55
C LEU A 224 8.74 -17.15 -25.41
N TRP A 225 8.78 -16.37 -24.33
CA TRP A 225 9.51 -16.67 -23.10
C TRP A 225 8.85 -17.79 -22.26
N CYS A 226 8.82 -18.99 -22.84
CA CYS A 226 8.32 -20.21 -22.24
C CYS A 226 9.19 -21.42 -22.64
N SER A 227 9.01 -22.53 -21.94
CA SER A 227 9.66 -23.82 -22.22
C SER A 227 8.58 -24.84 -22.58
N ALA A 228 8.71 -25.54 -23.71
CA ALA A 228 7.75 -26.57 -24.13
C ALA A 228 8.41 -27.85 -24.69
N THR A 229 7.85 -29.00 -24.32
CA THR A 229 8.16 -30.34 -24.80
C THR A 229 7.21 -30.71 -25.94
N LEU A 230 7.57 -30.39 -27.18
CA LEU A 230 6.70 -30.72 -28.33
C LEU A 230 6.61 -32.25 -28.57
N PRO A 231 5.43 -32.79 -28.95
CA PRO A 231 4.16 -32.12 -29.25
C PRO A 231 3.17 -32.10 -28.07
N GLU A 232 3.62 -32.50 -26.86
CA GLU A 232 2.79 -32.74 -25.68
C GLU A 232 3.17 -31.72 -24.61
N GLY A 233 2.38 -30.66 -24.44
CA GLY A 233 2.56 -29.70 -23.32
C GLY A 233 2.07 -30.17 -21.92
N ALA A 234 1.71 -29.23 -21.04
CA ALA A 234 1.25 -29.54 -19.69
C ALA A 234 -0.18 -30.11 -19.62
N LEU A 235 -0.37 -31.09 -18.73
CA LEU A 235 -1.70 -31.56 -18.31
C LEU A 235 -2.39 -30.62 -17.31
N LEU A 236 -1.61 -29.72 -16.69
CA LEU A 236 -2.10 -28.73 -15.75
C LEU A 236 -2.51 -27.47 -16.52
N THR A 237 -3.56 -26.81 -16.05
CA THR A 237 -4.14 -25.62 -16.69
C THR A 237 -3.92 -24.35 -15.87
N ASN A 238 -3.27 -24.47 -14.70
CA ASN A 238 -2.99 -23.36 -13.81
C ASN A 238 -1.57 -22.87 -14.06
N TRP A 239 -1.34 -21.58 -13.82
CA TRP A 239 -0.01 -20.99 -13.86
C TRP A 239 1.01 -21.81 -13.02
N PRO A 240 2.28 -21.92 -13.46
CA PRO A 240 2.87 -21.38 -14.71
C PRO A 240 2.65 -22.26 -15.95
N PHE A 241 1.85 -23.34 -15.84
CA PHE A 241 1.76 -24.36 -16.88
C PHE A 241 0.90 -23.94 -18.08
N ILE A 242 1.41 -24.22 -19.28
CA ILE A 242 0.75 -23.96 -20.56
C ILE A 242 -0.10 -25.19 -20.95
N PRO A 243 -1.43 -25.05 -21.05
CA PRO A 243 -2.34 -26.18 -21.21
C PRO A 243 -2.19 -26.89 -22.57
N THR A 244 -2.52 -28.20 -22.60
CA THR A 244 -2.44 -29.03 -23.82
C THR A 244 -3.71 -29.41 -24.53
N GLY A 245 -3.50 -29.74 -25.81
CA GLY A 245 -4.33 -30.67 -26.56
C GLY A 245 -5.53 -30.00 -27.20
N THR A 246 -6.46 -30.81 -27.72
CA THR A 246 -7.62 -30.33 -28.50
C THR A 246 -8.57 -29.39 -27.74
N ASN A 247 -8.40 -29.23 -26.42
CA ASN A 247 -9.18 -28.32 -25.58
C ASN A 247 -8.41 -27.05 -25.17
N ALA A 248 -7.13 -26.90 -25.53
CA ALA A 248 -6.40 -25.64 -25.34
C ALA A 248 -6.98 -24.59 -26.29
N THR A 249 -7.24 -23.39 -25.76
CA THR A 249 -7.83 -22.31 -26.56
C THR A 249 -6.85 -21.77 -27.60
N PHE A 250 -5.57 -21.70 -27.25
CA PHE A 250 -4.49 -21.27 -28.15
C PHE A 250 -3.56 -22.46 -28.42
N GLN A 251 -3.57 -22.96 -29.66
CA GLN A 251 -2.82 -24.17 -30.02
C GLN A 251 -1.36 -23.86 -30.38
N ASN A 252 -1.05 -22.62 -30.74
CA ASN A 252 0.26 -22.22 -31.25
C ASN A 252 1.24 -21.75 -30.15
N LEU A 253 0.77 -21.53 -28.92
CA LEU A 253 1.63 -21.17 -27.76
C LEU A 253 2.81 -22.13 -27.55
N LEU A 254 2.56 -23.45 -27.56
CA LEU A 254 3.61 -24.45 -27.30
C LEU A 254 4.68 -24.46 -28.42
N PRO A 255 4.31 -24.51 -29.72
CA PRO A 255 5.27 -24.36 -30.82
C PRO A 255 6.07 -23.05 -30.82
N ALA A 256 5.46 -21.97 -30.31
CA ALA A 256 6.08 -20.65 -30.24
C ALA A 256 7.09 -20.49 -29.09
N CYS A 257 7.11 -21.40 -28.11
CA CYS A 257 8.05 -21.31 -26.99
C CYS A 257 9.52 -21.37 -27.43
N THR A 258 10.34 -20.63 -26.70
CA THR A 258 11.79 -20.65 -26.86
C THR A 258 12.41 -21.99 -26.45
N ASN A 259 13.70 -22.17 -26.75
CA ASN A 259 14.46 -23.38 -26.37
C ASN A 259 15.10 -23.26 -24.97
N ALA A 260 14.62 -22.35 -24.13
CA ALA A 260 15.10 -22.20 -22.77
C ALA A 260 14.56 -23.33 -21.88
N GLU A 261 15.33 -23.72 -20.88
CA GLU A 261 14.97 -24.78 -19.93
C GLU A 261 14.59 -24.19 -18.59
N SER A 262 13.54 -24.72 -17.96
CA SER A 262 13.17 -24.40 -16.57
C SER A 262 13.89 -25.32 -15.58
N PRO A 263 14.31 -24.84 -14.40
CA PRO A 263 14.85 -25.69 -13.34
C PRO A 263 13.87 -26.75 -12.83
N VAL A 264 12.56 -26.48 -12.94
CA VAL A 264 11.47 -27.41 -12.57
C VAL A 264 10.34 -27.37 -13.59
N GLY A 265 9.66 -28.51 -13.73
CA GLY A 265 8.52 -28.61 -14.63
C GLY A 265 8.91 -28.66 -16.10
N GLU A 266 7.92 -28.91 -16.93
CA GLU A 266 7.96 -28.81 -18.39
C GLU A 266 6.72 -28.00 -18.80
N ASP A 267 6.73 -27.40 -19.99
CA ASP A 267 5.55 -26.76 -20.60
C ASP A 267 4.98 -25.59 -19.80
N LEU A 268 5.79 -24.55 -19.58
CA LEU A 268 5.45 -23.45 -18.68
C LEU A 268 6.06 -22.10 -19.12
N TRP A 269 5.45 -21.02 -18.64
CA TRP A 269 5.98 -19.65 -18.72
C TRP A 269 7.21 -19.49 -17.82
N LEU A 270 8.25 -18.83 -18.33
CA LEU A 270 9.53 -18.76 -17.64
C LEU A 270 9.67 -17.53 -16.72
N GLY A 271 8.94 -16.45 -16.98
CA GLY A 271 8.88 -15.25 -16.12
C GLY A 271 8.11 -15.45 -14.81
N THR A 272 7.85 -14.34 -14.10
CA THR A 272 6.96 -14.26 -12.92
C THR A 272 5.49 -14.18 -13.37
N ASP A 273 4.54 -14.27 -12.45
CA ASP A 273 3.09 -14.20 -12.70
C ASP A 273 2.57 -12.79 -12.39
N PRO A 274 2.20 -11.97 -13.40
CA PRO A 274 1.69 -10.61 -13.20
C PRO A 274 0.38 -10.43 -12.44
N LEU A 275 -0.12 -11.51 -11.86
CA LEU A 275 -1.36 -11.56 -11.12
C LEU A 275 -1.15 -12.16 -9.73
N LEU A 276 0.10 -12.47 -9.35
CA LEU A 276 0.48 -13.01 -8.05
C LEU A 276 1.81 -12.42 -7.59
N LYS A 277 1.74 -11.61 -6.53
CA LYS A 277 2.88 -10.95 -5.88
C LYS A 277 4.12 -11.80 -5.57
N ASP A 278 4.00 -13.13 -5.57
CA ASP A 278 5.03 -14.04 -5.07
C ASP A 278 4.99 -15.34 -5.90
N SER A 279 5.80 -15.35 -6.96
CA SER A 279 5.78 -16.32 -8.08
C SER A 279 6.66 -17.54 -7.86
N ASP A 280 7.18 -17.67 -6.66
CA ASP A 280 8.01 -18.76 -6.19
C ASP A 280 7.49 -20.14 -6.56
N ARG A 281 8.27 -20.89 -7.35
CA ARG A 281 7.82 -22.18 -7.92
C ARG A 281 8.74 -23.37 -7.65
N TYR A 282 9.96 -23.13 -7.16
CA TYR A 282 10.88 -24.19 -6.77
C TYR A 282 11.64 -23.88 -5.48
N THR A 283 12.30 -24.90 -4.93
CA THR A 283 13.19 -24.74 -3.78
C THR A 283 14.46 -25.57 -3.98
N TRP A 284 15.59 -25.06 -3.51
CA TRP A 284 16.85 -25.78 -3.47
C TRP A 284 17.15 -26.28 -2.06
N ASP A 285 17.28 -27.60 -1.88
CA ASP A 285 17.48 -28.23 -0.56
C ASP A 285 18.95 -28.46 -0.17
N GLY A 286 19.90 -27.81 -0.86
CA GLY A 286 21.33 -28.08 -0.71
C GLY A 286 21.88 -29.19 -1.62
N PHE A 287 21.00 -29.99 -2.23
CA PHE A 287 21.37 -31.14 -3.05
C PHE A 287 20.62 -31.20 -4.39
N SER A 288 19.35 -30.86 -4.40
CA SER A 288 18.45 -30.96 -5.55
C SER A 288 17.40 -29.86 -5.55
N ILE A 289 17.01 -29.46 -6.75
CA ILE A 289 15.87 -28.55 -6.97
C ILE A 289 14.58 -29.36 -6.90
N ARG A 290 13.56 -28.82 -6.22
CA ARG A 290 12.24 -29.43 -6.05
C ARG A 290 11.14 -28.46 -6.44
N SER A 291 10.18 -28.93 -7.23
CA SER A 291 8.95 -28.19 -7.56
C SER A 291 8.07 -27.99 -6.33
N LEU A 292 7.45 -26.82 -6.21
CA LEU A 292 6.56 -26.48 -5.09
C LEU A 292 5.08 -26.71 -5.37
N TYR A 293 4.69 -26.81 -6.63
CA TYR A 293 3.30 -27.00 -7.05
C TYR A 293 2.56 -28.08 -6.22
N PRO A 294 1.36 -27.81 -5.71
CA PRO A 294 0.51 -26.62 -5.95
C PRO A 294 0.72 -25.46 -4.96
N SER A 295 1.75 -25.50 -4.11
CA SER A 295 2.12 -24.36 -3.26
C SER A 295 3.01 -23.41 -4.05
N PHE A 296 2.84 -22.12 -3.80
CA PHE A 296 3.73 -21.06 -4.26
C PHE A 296 4.18 -20.25 -3.04
N GLY A 297 5.13 -19.36 -3.25
CA GLY A 297 5.44 -18.28 -2.34
C GLY A 297 6.40 -18.54 -1.19
N ASP A 298 7.36 -17.65 -0.94
CA ASP A 298 8.14 -17.61 0.29
C ASP A 298 7.75 -16.48 1.25
N GLY A 299 6.86 -15.59 0.83
CA GLY A 299 6.41 -14.45 1.61
C GLY A 299 7.23 -13.19 1.37
N ILE A 300 8.14 -13.19 0.39
CA ILE A 300 8.80 -12.01 -0.17
C ILE A 300 8.18 -11.74 -1.56
N PRO A 301 7.80 -10.50 -1.90
CA PRO A 301 7.26 -10.18 -3.22
C PRO A 301 8.30 -10.24 -4.35
N ASP A 302 7.87 -10.52 -5.58
CA ASP A 302 8.79 -10.66 -6.73
C ASP A 302 9.52 -9.35 -7.01
N GLY A 303 8.81 -8.22 -6.97
CA GLY A 303 9.41 -6.89 -7.16
C GLY A 303 10.51 -6.56 -6.13
N TRP A 304 10.34 -6.98 -4.87
CA TRP A 304 11.38 -6.88 -3.84
C TRP A 304 12.58 -7.77 -4.19
N GLU A 305 12.34 -9.04 -4.47
CA GLU A 305 13.40 -10.00 -4.80
C GLU A 305 14.24 -9.53 -5.99
N VAL A 306 13.59 -9.07 -7.06
CA VAL A 306 14.25 -8.54 -8.26
C VAL A 306 15.12 -7.34 -7.93
N HIS A 307 14.63 -6.41 -7.11
CA HIS A 307 15.39 -5.21 -6.74
C HIS A 307 16.70 -5.56 -6.02
N PHE A 308 16.65 -6.51 -5.09
CA PHE A 308 17.81 -6.96 -4.32
C PHE A 308 18.64 -8.04 -5.04
N GLY A 309 18.23 -8.47 -6.22
CA GLY A 309 18.94 -9.45 -7.05
C GLY A 309 18.77 -10.90 -6.57
N LEU A 310 17.72 -11.17 -5.81
CA LEU A 310 17.24 -12.51 -5.48
C LEU A 310 16.53 -13.14 -6.68
N ASP A 311 16.28 -14.45 -6.61
CA ASP A 311 15.56 -15.18 -7.67
C ASP A 311 14.09 -15.34 -7.24
N PRO A 312 13.14 -14.60 -7.85
CA PRO A 312 11.72 -14.58 -7.47
C PRO A 312 10.97 -15.90 -7.76
N LEU A 313 11.68 -16.89 -8.30
CA LEU A 313 11.14 -18.21 -8.61
C LEU A 313 11.64 -19.27 -7.63
N ASN A 314 12.58 -18.90 -6.74
CA ASN A 314 13.31 -19.77 -5.83
C ASN A 314 13.10 -19.47 -4.33
N ARG A 315 12.21 -20.25 -3.73
CA ARG A 315 11.81 -20.20 -2.31
C ARG A 315 12.90 -20.39 -1.27
N SER A 316 14.08 -20.84 -1.71
CA SER A 316 15.23 -20.96 -0.80
C SER A 316 15.96 -19.63 -0.62
N SER A 317 15.73 -18.65 -1.49
CA SER A 317 16.25 -17.29 -1.39
C SER A 317 15.80 -16.62 -0.10
N ALA A 318 14.54 -16.78 0.35
CA ALA A 318 14.08 -16.21 1.62
C ALA A 318 14.93 -16.52 2.86
N LEU A 319 15.51 -17.73 2.96
CA LEU A 319 16.31 -18.15 4.13
C LEU A 319 17.82 -17.98 3.93
N ALA A 320 18.24 -17.43 2.79
CA ALA A 320 19.63 -17.10 2.56
C ALA A 320 19.99 -15.81 3.30
N ASP A 321 21.26 -15.73 3.71
CA ASP A 321 21.91 -14.57 4.32
C ASP A 321 23.19 -14.37 3.50
N GLU A 322 23.09 -13.57 2.45
CA GLU A 322 24.17 -13.42 1.47
C GLU A 322 25.23 -12.40 1.89
N ASP A 323 24.87 -11.45 2.76
CA ASP A 323 25.74 -10.35 3.18
C ASP A 323 26.35 -10.54 4.58
N PHE A 324 25.88 -11.53 5.34
CA PHE A 324 26.41 -11.99 6.63
C PHE A 324 26.38 -10.93 7.72
N ASP A 325 25.30 -10.15 7.80
CA ASP A 325 25.15 -9.04 8.73
C ASP A 325 24.45 -9.41 10.07
N GLY A 326 24.07 -10.69 10.23
CA GLY A 326 23.47 -11.24 11.44
C GLY A 326 24.28 -11.06 12.74
N TRP A 327 23.60 -11.22 13.88
CA TRP A 327 24.17 -10.93 15.21
C TRP A 327 24.22 -12.16 16.13
N ASP A 328 25.42 -12.45 16.65
CA ASP A 328 25.68 -13.52 17.63
C ASP A 328 25.09 -13.16 19.01
N ALA A 329 23.78 -13.39 19.16
CA ALA A 329 23.00 -13.04 20.33
C ALA A 329 23.47 -13.80 21.58
N ASN A 330 23.82 -15.07 21.41
CA ASN A 330 24.22 -15.94 22.51
C ASN A 330 25.73 -15.85 22.86
N ARG A 331 26.53 -15.25 21.97
CA ARG A 331 27.97 -15.02 22.08
C ARG A 331 28.83 -16.28 22.10
N ASP A 332 28.41 -17.33 21.38
CA ASP A 332 29.17 -18.59 21.27
C ASP A 332 30.19 -18.58 20.12
N GLY A 333 30.18 -17.51 19.29
CA GLY A 333 31.10 -17.29 18.19
C GLY A 333 30.65 -17.90 16.86
N VAL A 334 29.40 -18.34 16.74
CA VAL A 334 28.78 -18.86 15.50
C VAL A 334 27.45 -18.14 15.28
N LEU A 335 27.15 -17.76 14.03
CA LEU A 335 25.81 -17.37 13.63
C LEU A 335 25.05 -18.63 13.22
N SER A 336 24.06 -19.01 14.01
CA SER A 336 23.18 -20.13 13.68
C SER A 336 22.23 -19.76 12.53
N PRO A 337 22.07 -20.64 11.51
CA PRO A 337 21.25 -20.33 10.35
C PRO A 337 19.76 -20.47 10.62
N ASP A 338 18.96 -19.75 9.84
CA ASP A 338 17.51 -19.91 9.85
C ASP A 338 17.09 -21.22 9.21
N VAL A 339 16.28 -21.97 9.96
CA VAL A 339 15.87 -23.33 9.57
C VAL A 339 14.48 -23.37 8.94
N SER A 340 13.69 -22.28 9.08
CA SER A 340 12.30 -22.18 8.61
C SER A 340 11.82 -20.73 8.71
N ARG A 341 10.90 -20.33 7.81
CA ARG A 341 10.31 -18.98 7.72
C ARG A 341 9.29 -18.64 8.81
N THR A 342 8.93 -19.60 9.66
CA THR A 342 8.01 -19.39 10.79
C THR A 342 8.67 -18.49 11.83
N ASP A 343 7.94 -17.54 12.41
CA ASP A 343 8.51 -16.57 13.37
C ASP A 343 9.23 -17.25 14.55
N THR A 344 8.69 -18.37 15.05
CA THR A 344 9.35 -19.15 16.11
C THR A 344 10.69 -19.77 15.72
N ALA A 345 10.94 -20.00 14.43
CA ALA A 345 12.19 -20.57 13.93
C ALA A 345 13.19 -19.47 13.58
N LEU A 346 12.73 -18.38 12.97
CA LEU A 346 13.52 -17.16 12.72
C LEU A 346 14.07 -16.60 14.05
N ALA A 347 13.21 -16.47 15.07
CA ALA A 347 13.64 -16.04 16.40
C ALA A 347 14.65 -16.96 17.12
N LEU A 348 14.91 -18.17 16.60
CA LEU A 348 15.95 -19.07 17.09
C LEU A 348 17.24 -18.99 16.28
N GLY A 349 17.19 -18.50 15.04
CA GLY A 349 18.37 -18.21 14.22
C GLY A 349 19.07 -16.94 14.70
N GLU A 350 20.30 -16.79 14.24
CA GLU A 350 21.15 -15.60 14.51
C GLU A 350 21.68 -14.96 13.22
N GLN A 351 21.49 -15.63 12.08
CA GLN A 351 21.57 -14.96 10.78
C GLN A 351 20.44 -13.94 10.67
N LEU A 352 20.61 -12.97 9.79
CA LEU A 352 19.52 -12.12 9.36
C LEU A 352 19.22 -12.53 7.93
N SER A 353 18.20 -13.36 7.75
CA SER A 353 17.86 -13.87 6.41
C SER A 353 17.07 -12.84 5.59
N ASN A 354 17.05 -13.01 4.27
CA ASN A 354 16.33 -12.12 3.34
C ASN A 354 14.85 -11.90 3.75
N ILE A 355 14.17 -12.93 4.29
CA ILE A 355 12.79 -12.79 4.79
C ILE A 355 12.70 -11.94 6.05
N GLU A 356 13.72 -11.98 6.92
CA GLU A 356 13.77 -11.11 8.10
C GLU A 356 14.10 -9.67 7.70
N GLU A 357 14.99 -9.47 6.73
CA GLU A 357 15.21 -8.15 6.14
C GLU A 357 13.94 -7.59 5.52
N TYR A 358 13.21 -8.40 4.75
CA TYR A 358 11.91 -8.01 4.19
C TYR A 358 10.90 -7.70 5.30
N LYS A 359 10.83 -8.48 6.38
CA LYS A 359 9.94 -8.20 7.52
C LYS A 359 10.32 -6.93 8.29
N ILE A 360 11.62 -6.61 8.36
CA ILE A 360 12.10 -5.34 8.94
C ILE A 360 11.73 -4.18 8.04
N TYR A 361 11.78 -4.38 6.72
CA TYR A 361 11.30 -3.39 5.76
C TYR A 361 9.79 -3.18 5.88
N PHE A 362 9.02 -4.26 5.90
CA PHE A 362 7.56 -4.30 5.98
C PHE A 362 7.09 -4.16 7.45
N ASP A 363 7.62 -3.17 8.19
CA ASP A 363 7.51 -2.97 9.64
C ASP A 363 6.06 -2.98 10.16
N ASP A 364 5.55 -4.17 10.52
CA ASP A 364 4.12 -4.45 10.76
C ASP A 364 3.21 -3.91 9.63
N GLY A 365 3.76 -4.02 8.41
CA GLY A 365 3.30 -3.58 7.09
C GLY A 365 3.34 -2.08 6.80
N ASN A 366 4.18 -1.34 7.54
CA ASN A 366 4.63 -0.03 7.11
C ASN A 366 5.90 -0.16 6.27
N GLU A 367 5.89 0.37 5.05
CA GLU A 367 7.04 0.35 4.13
C GLU A 367 7.89 1.63 4.17
N VAL A 368 7.48 2.57 5.02
CA VAL A 368 7.97 3.95 5.00
C VAL A 368 9.23 4.14 5.82
N ILE A 369 10.09 5.10 5.42
CA ILE A 369 11.24 5.48 6.25
C ILE A 369 10.77 6.02 7.61
N ALA A 370 11.36 5.46 8.66
CA ALA A 370 11.26 5.92 10.02
C ALA A 370 11.56 7.43 10.14
N GLY A 371 10.65 8.16 10.79
CA GLY A 371 10.74 9.60 10.95
C GLY A 371 9.36 10.21 11.20
N LEU A 372 9.25 11.51 10.95
CA LEU A 372 7.97 12.23 10.94
C LEU A 372 7.65 12.64 9.50
N LYS A 373 6.37 12.68 9.14
CA LYS A 373 5.90 13.20 7.84
C LYS A 373 4.89 14.32 8.08
N SER A 374 4.81 15.25 7.14
CA SER A 374 3.77 16.30 7.15
C SER A 374 3.35 16.63 5.73
N VAL A 375 2.09 17.00 5.57
CA VAL A 375 1.54 17.59 4.35
C VAL A 375 0.96 18.96 4.67
N GLU A 376 0.85 19.83 3.67
CA GLU A 376 0.12 21.08 3.81
C GLU A 376 -1.38 20.80 3.93
N PHE A 377 -2.00 21.42 4.94
CA PHE A 377 -3.42 21.28 5.19
C PHE A 377 -4.25 21.89 4.05
N GLY A 378 -5.21 21.14 3.53
CA GLY A 378 -6.04 21.50 2.38
C GLY A 378 -5.33 21.41 1.03
N SER A 379 -4.11 20.84 0.96
CA SER A 379 -3.43 20.63 -0.31
C SER A 379 -4.03 19.45 -1.07
N GLU A 380 -4.33 19.67 -2.35
CA GLU A 380 -4.70 18.64 -3.34
C GLU A 380 -3.52 18.25 -4.24
N SER A 381 -2.36 18.90 -4.06
CA SER A 381 -1.13 18.62 -4.81
C SER A 381 -0.04 18.15 -3.88
N SER A 382 0.90 17.35 -4.38
CA SER A 382 2.00 16.80 -3.57
C SER A 382 2.76 17.91 -2.80
N SER A 383 2.65 17.86 -1.48
CA SER A 383 3.28 18.74 -0.49
C SER A 383 3.92 17.95 0.65
N LEU A 384 3.93 16.61 0.57
CA LEU A 384 4.58 15.71 1.51
C LEU A 384 6.04 16.11 1.78
N ILE A 385 6.34 16.33 3.06
CA ILE A 385 7.68 16.56 3.59
C ILE A 385 7.99 15.45 4.59
N GLN A 386 9.17 14.87 4.46
CA GLN A 386 9.68 13.87 5.38
C GLN A 386 10.81 14.44 6.25
N TYR A 387 10.72 14.19 7.55
CA TYR A 387 11.71 14.54 8.56
C TYR A 387 12.37 13.24 9.04
N PRO A 388 13.62 12.96 8.61
CA PRO A 388 14.29 11.71 8.94
C PRO A 388 14.63 11.65 10.44
N ILE A 389 14.96 10.44 10.92
CA ILE A 389 15.50 10.31 12.27
C ILE A 389 16.86 11.01 12.40
N SER A 390 17.12 11.64 13.56
CA SER A 390 18.35 12.41 13.81
C SER A 390 19.64 11.60 13.62
N PHE A 391 19.60 10.27 13.79
CA PHE A 391 20.76 9.39 13.54
C PHE A 391 21.03 9.12 12.05
N ALA A 392 20.01 9.24 11.20
CA ALA A 392 20.13 8.97 9.76
C ALA A 392 20.61 10.20 8.97
N THR A 393 20.56 11.39 9.58
CA THR A 393 21.04 12.62 8.93
C THR A 393 22.48 12.95 9.31
N SER A 394 23.26 13.42 8.32
CA SER A 394 24.63 13.91 8.53
C SER A 394 24.71 15.40 8.89
N GLY A 395 23.55 16.06 9.02
CA GLY A 395 23.38 17.41 9.57
C GLY A 395 23.30 18.54 8.54
N GLU A 396 22.07 18.99 8.29
CA GLU A 396 21.51 20.36 8.15
C GLU A 396 20.02 20.15 7.82
N GLY A 397 19.08 20.76 8.57
CA GLY A 397 17.62 20.58 8.39
C GLY A 397 16.91 20.04 9.63
N ILE A 398 15.58 19.88 9.53
CA ILE A 398 14.72 19.34 10.59
C ILE A 398 14.82 17.81 10.60
N SER A 399 15.04 17.24 11.77
CA SER A 399 14.98 15.79 12.05
C SER A 399 14.26 15.53 13.37
N VAL A 400 13.84 14.29 13.58
CA VAL A 400 13.20 13.84 14.83
C VAL A 400 14.04 12.75 15.47
N MET A 401 14.17 12.74 16.80
CA MET A 401 15.08 11.79 17.45
C MET A 401 14.66 10.31 17.31
N HIS A 402 13.37 10.03 17.10
CA HIS A 402 12.82 8.67 17.03
C HIS A 402 11.47 8.67 16.29
N HIS A 403 11.11 7.56 15.63
CA HIS A 403 9.87 7.42 14.85
C HIS A 403 8.61 7.22 15.70
N ASP A 404 8.73 6.51 16.84
CA ASP A 404 7.65 6.30 17.82
C ASP A 404 7.34 7.62 18.56
N VAL A 405 6.53 8.46 17.89
CA VAL A 405 5.99 9.74 18.39
C VAL A 405 4.79 9.46 19.28
N ARG A 406 4.76 10.11 20.44
CA ARG A 406 3.77 9.93 21.50
C ARG A 406 2.81 11.10 21.63
N ALA A 407 3.35 12.31 21.58
CA ALA A 407 2.57 13.53 21.65
C ALA A 407 3.25 14.63 20.83
N MET A 408 2.47 15.61 20.37
CA MET A 408 2.97 16.77 19.65
C MET A 408 2.23 18.03 20.07
N ASP A 409 2.98 18.98 20.63
CA ASP A 409 2.43 20.27 21.04
C ASP A 409 3.02 21.42 20.23
N LEU A 410 2.17 22.35 19.80
CA LEU A 410 2.56 23.53 19.04
C LEU A 410 2.46 24.79 19.90
N VAL A 411 3.56 25.54 20.01
CA VAL A 411 3.58 26.90 20.55
C VAL A 411 4.27 27.82 19.56
N ASP A 412 3.55 28.84 19.10
CA ASP A 412 4.01 29.79 18.09
C ASP A 412 4.51 29.09 16.80
N SER A 413 5.83 29.02 16.61
CA SER A 413 6.49 28.35 15.48
C SER A 413 7.30 27.13 15.89
N ARG A 414 7.10 26.65 17.13
CA ARG A 414 7.83 25.53 17.70
C ARG A 414 6.91 24.35 17.96
N VAL A 415 7.34 23.18 17.52
CA VAL A 415 6.66 21.92 17.82
C VAL A 415 7.52 21.10 18.77
N TYR A 416 6.94 20.70 19.88
CA TYR A 416 7.51 19.78 20.86
C TYR A 416 7.05 18.38 20.49
N VAL A 417 7.92 17.61 19.86
CA VAL A 417 7.64 16.23 19.44
C VAL A 417 8.13 15.30 20.53
N THR A 418 7.22 14.81 21.37
CA THR A 418 7.52 13.79 22.37
C THR A 418 7.62 12.45 21.67
N THR A 419 8.74 11.76 21.85
CA THR A 419 9.00 10.42 21.33
C THR A 419 9.30 9.45 22.46
N LYS A 420 9.31 8.16 22.17
CA LYS A 420 9.63 7.08 23.13
C LYS A 420 10.83 7.33 24.05
N TYR A 421 11.90 7.96 23.55
CA TYR A 421 13.17 8.14 24.28
C TYR A 421 13.52 9.59 24.64
N GLY A 422 12.65 10.54 24.32
CA GLY A 422 12.86 11.96 24.61
C GLY A 422 12.07 12.89 23.73
N ILE A 423 12.41 14.16 23.75
CA ILE A 423 11.64 15.20 23.06
C ILE A 423 12.52 15.87 22.01
N THR A 424 12.01 16.01 20.80
CA THR A 424 12.60 16.86 19.76
C THR A 424 11.86 18.18 19.71
N VAL A 425 12.56 19.30 19.82
CA VAL A 425 11.97 20.63 19.61
C VAL A 425 12.29 21.09 18.20
N ILE A 426 11.28 21.18 17.35
CA ILE A 426 11.38 21.69 15.97
C ILE A 426 11.05 23.18 15.97
N ASP A 427 11.91 24.02 15.41
CA ASP A 427 11.65 25.45 15.19
C ASP A 427 11.53 25.73 13.68
N TYR A 428 10.29 25.91 13.21
CA TYR A 428 10.01 26.17 11.80
C TYR A 428 10.48 27.56 11.35
N SER A 429 10.74 28.49 12.27
CA SER A 429 11.25 29.82 11.93
C SER A 429 12.72 29.79 11.53
N THR A 430 13.50 28.90 12.15
CA THR A 430 14.92 28.70 11.86
C THR A 430 15.20 27.46 11.01
N GLN A 431 14.19 26.63 10.76
CA GLN A 431 14.29 25.36 10.03
C GLN A 431 15.32 24.43 10.67
N SER A 432 15.24 24.28 12.00
CA SER A 432 16.16 23.48 12.82
C SER A 432 15.40 22.66 13.85
N SER A 433 16.01 21.59 14.34
CA SER A 433 15.52 20.83 15.49
C SER A 433 16.62 20.55 16.51
N ASP A 434 16.23 20.41 17.78
CA ASP A 434 17.10 20.07 18.91
C ASP A 434 16.54 18.87 19.70
N ASP A 435 17.37 17.86 19.94
CA ASP A 435 16.98 16.62 20.63
C ASP A 435 17.32 16.64 22.13
N TYR A 436 16.33 16.33 22.98
CA TYR A 436 16.44 16.27 24.43
C TYR A 436 16.23 14.84 24.92
N TRP A 437 17.34 14.16 25.18
CA TRP A 437 17.38 12.76 25.59
C TRP A 437 16.92 12.52 27.02
N MET A 438 16.11 11.48 27.22
CA MET A 438 15.77 10.98 28.55
C MET A 438 16.90 10.10 29.13
N PRO A 439 16.98 9.98 30.47
CA PRO A 439 17.91 9.07 31.10
C PRO A 439 17.70 7.61 30.65
N GLN A 440 18.76 6.81 30.66
CA GLN A 440 18.67 5.41 30.25
C GLN A 440 17.61 4.64 31.07
N GLY A 441 16.74 3.94 30.36
CA GLY A 441 15.65 3.14 30.94
C GLY A 441 14.34 3.89 31.17
N VAL A 442 14.30 5.21 30.93
CA VAL A 442 13.07 6.00 30.90
C VAL A 442 12.43 5.86 29.51
N ILE A 443 11.16 5.52 29.48
CA ILE A 443 10.34 5.42 28.27
C ILE A 443 9.16 6.37 28.45
N LEU A 444 9.04 7.35 27.55
CA LEU A 444 7.91 8.28 27.53
C LEU A 444 6.71 7.60 26.86
N GLN A 445 5.53 7.92 27.34
CA GLN A 445 4.27 7.34 26.84
C GLN A 445 3.36 8.40 26.23
N ASP A 446 3.33 9.59 26.84
CA ASP A 446 2.47 10.74 26.50
C ASP A 446 3.08 12.02 27.11
N ALA A 447 2.66 13.22 26.67
CA ALA A 447 3.09 14.50 27.20
C ALA A 447 2.05 15.62 26.99
N GLU A 448 2.07 16.60 27.90
CA GLU A 448 1.20 17.78 27.86
C GLU A 448 2.02 19.04 28.23
N LEU A 449 1.80 20.15 27.51
CA LEU A 449 2.37 21.45 27.86
C LEU A 449 1.61 22.12 29.02
N LEU A 450 2.36 22.64 29.99
CA LEU A 450 1.79 23.35 31.13
C LEU A 450 1.93 24.86 30.93
N PHE A 451 0.79 25.54 31.02
CA PHE A 451 0.67 26.99 30.88
C PHE A 451 0.46 27.66 32.23
N ASP A 452 1.07 28.84 32.39
CA ASP A 452 0.85 29.68 33.56
C ASP A 452 -0.42 30.55 33.42
N SER A 453 -0.70 31.38 34.44
CA SER A 453 -1.88 32.24 34.43
C SER A 453 -1.89 33.33 33.35
N ASP A 454 -0.73 33.60 32.73
CA ASP A 454 -0.56 34.54 31.64
C ASP A 454 -0.55 33.83 30.26
N ASP A 455 -0.95 32.55 30.22
CA ASP A 455 -1.04 31.71 29.02
C ASP A 455 0.34 31.49 28.35
N SER A 456 1.40 31.49 29.16
CA SER A 456 2.77 31.23 28.71
C SER A 456 3.20 29.82 29.12
N PRO A 457 3.78 29.01 28.21
CA PRO A 457 4.27 27.69 28.57
C PRO A 457 5.48 27.82 29.50
N TYR A 458 5.45 27.11 30.63
CA TYR A 458 6.54 27.14 31.60
C TYR A 458 7.16 25.76 31.84
N ALA A 459 6.44 24.68 31.53
CA ALA A 459 6.91 23.32 31.69
C ALA A 459 6.24 22.37 30.69
N ILE A 460 6.82 21.20 30.50
CA ILE A 460 6.23 20.03 29.84
C ILE A 460 6.11 18.91 30.87
N ALA A 461 4.94 18.32 30.99
CA ALA A 461 4.70 17.11 31.76
C ALA A 461 4.77 15.90 30.84
N VAL A 462 5.36 14.80 31.31
CA VAL A 462 5.45 13.55 30.53
C VAL A 462 4.98 12.36 31.35
N ALA A 463 4.15 11.52 30.75
CA ALA A 463 3.87 10.18 31.23
C ALA A 463 5.08 9.28 30.93
N SER A 464 5.44 8.41 31.87
CA SER A 464 6.54 7.47 31.66
C SER A 464 6.40 6.17 32.43
N ASN A 465 7.24 5.21 32.07
CA ASN A 465 7.38 3.94 32.79
C ASN A 465 7.86 4.08 34.25
N ILE A 466 8.30 5.27 34.69
CA ILE A 466 8.70 5.56 36.07
C ILE A 466 7.82 6.63 36.74
N GLY A 467 6.66 6.94 36.18
CA GLY A 467 5.73 7.95 36.69
C GLY A 467 5.72 9.24 35.88
N LEU A 468 5.28 10.34 36.49
CA LEU A 468 5.22 11.66 35.88
C LEU A 468 6.60 12.32 35.93
N GLY A 469 7.08 12.83 34.81
CA GLY A 469 8.22 13.74 34.74
C GLY A 469 7.76 15.16 34.43
N VAL A 470 8.38 16.17 35.04
CA VAL A 470 8.12 17.58 34.74
C VAL A 470 9.43 18.27 34.38
N GLY A 471 9.49 18.77 33.15
CA GLY A 471 10.64 19.47 32.59
C GLY A 471 10.35 20.94 32.38
N ARG A 472 11.26 21.81 32.80
CA ARG A 472 11.12 23.25 32.60
C ARG A 472 11.31 23.66 31.14
N ILE A 473 10.43 24.52 30.64
CA ILE A 473 10.60 25.23 29.37
C ILE A 473 11.23 26.59 29.65
N LEU A 474 12.33 26.88 28.96
CA LEU A 474 13.06 28.14 29.05
C LEU A 474 12.42 29.20 28.16
N VAL A 475 12.76 30.47 28.41
CA VAL A 475 12.17 31.63 27.70
C VAL A 475 12.44 31.61 26.18
N ASP A 476 13.48 30.90 25.74
CA ASP A 476 13.80 30.73 24.31
C ASP A 476 13.10 29.52 23.67
N GLY A 477 12.27 28.81 24.43
CA GLY A 477 11.54 27.60 24.02
C GLY A 477 12.34 26.30 24.20
N SER A 478 13.61 26.37 24.59
CA SER A 478 14.41 25.17 24.88
C SER A 478 13.97 24.49 26.17
N ILE A 479 14.20 23.18 26.27
CA ILE A 479 13.88 22.41 27.48
C ILE A 479 15.13 22.27 28.35
N GLU A 480 14.97 22.40 29.67
CA GLU A 480 16.09 22.15 30.59
C GLU A 480 16.53 20.67 30.53
N SER A 481 17.81 20.41 30.82
CA SER A 481 18.35 19.04 30.81
C SER A 481 17.51 18.10 31.67
N SER A 482 17.27 16.88 31.18
CA SER A 482 16.53 15.82 31.90
C SER A 482 17.07 15.46 33.28
N GLN A 483 18.30 15.89 33.62
CA GLN A 483 18.87 15.77 34.97
C GLN A 483 18.28 16.75 36.00
N ALA A 484 17.67 17.85 35.55
CA ALA A 484 17.04 18.88 36.38
C ALA A 484 15.54 18.66 36.56
N TRP A 485 14.94 17.75 35.79
CA TRP A 485 13.52 17.45 35.84
C TRP A 485 13.11 16.87 37.19
N ASP A 486 11.89 17.18 37.60
CA ASP A 486 11.27 16.56 38.76
C ASP A 486 10.52 15.31 38.33
N TRP A 487 10.69 14.21 39.08
CA TRP A 487 10.13 12.91 38.75
C TRP A 487 9.35 12.37 39.93
N SER A 488 8.10 11.98 39.71
CA SER A 488 7.23 11.46 40.77
C SER A 488 7.73 10.12 41.34
N LEU A 489 8.46 9.34 40.53
CA LEU A 489 8.87 7.96 40.83
C LEU A 489 7.67 7.08 41.27
N SER A 490 6.51 7.33 40.69
CA SER A 490 5.26 6.59 40.91
C SER A 490 5.20 5.31 40.08
N GLN A 491 4.04 4.65 40.06
CA GLN A 491 3.79 3.55 39.13
C GLN A 491 3.85 4.04 37.67
N PRO A 492 4.07 3.14 36.70
CA PRO A 492 4.03 3.48 35.29
C PRO A 492 2.72 4.18 34.92
N ILE A 493 2.85 5.29 34.20
CA ILE A 493 1.74 6.07 33.65
C ILE A 493 1.83 5.94 32.13
N LEU A 494 0.69 5.70 31.50
CA LEU A 494 0.58 5.60 30.04
C LEU A 494 0.07 6.92 29.47
N GLU A 495 -1.00 7.46 30.05
CA GLU A 495 -1.65 8.68 29.57
C GLU A 495 -1.79 9.71 30.69
N ILE A 496 -1.70 10.99 30.34
CA ILE A 496 -1.93 12.12 31.23
C ILE A 496 -2.96 13.08 30.64
N GLU A 497 -3.69 13.77 31.51
CA GLU A 497 -4.58 14.87 31.08
C GLU A 497 -4.61 15.98 32.12
N GLU A 498 -4.64 17.23 31.66
CA GLU A 498 -4.80 18.39 32.54
C GLU A 498 -6.28 18.55 32.97
N LEU A 499 -6.52 18.28 34.25
CA LEU A 499 -7.82 18.47 34.85
C LEU A 499 -8.19 19.97 34.86
N LYS A 500 -9.29 20.31 34.17
CA LYS A 500 -9.96 21.63 34.16
C LYS A 500 -10.54 22.08 35.52
N VAL A 501 -9.71 22.09 36.56
CA VAL A 501 -10.03 22.50 37.93
C VAL A 501 -9.61 23.96 38.13
N ASN A 502 -10.43 24.74 38.83
CA ASN A 502 -10.02 26.08 39.24
C ASN A 502 -9.01 26.00 40.41
N SER A 503 -7.72 25.95 40.06
CA SER A 503 -6.59 25.76 40.97
C SER A 503 -5.45 26.74 40.61
N PRO A 504 -4.66 27.23 41.59
CA PRO A 504 -3.47 28.03 41.29
C PRO A 504 -2.32 27.20 40.69
N ASN A 505 -2.37 25.88 40.85
CA ASN A 505 -1.43 24.91 40.29
C ASN A 505 -2.15 24.06 39.24
N ASN A 506 -1.46 23.68 38.16
CA ASN A 506 -1.99 22.74 37.18
C ASN A 506 -2.20 21.38 37.87
N GLN A 507 -3.35 20.74 37.63
CA GLN A 507 -3.67 19.42 38.17
C GLN A 507 -3.69 18.43 37.02
N ILE A 508 -2.83 17.41 37.11
CA ILE A 508 -2.67 16.43 36.04
C ILE A 508 -3.11 15.09 36.59
N ILE A 509 -4.05 14.42 35.93
CA ILE A 509 -4.32 13.02 36.19
C ILE A 509 -3.42 12.18 35.30
N GLY A 510 -2.80 11.13 35.85
CA GLY A 510 -2.05 10.16 35.07
C GLY A 510 -2.53 8.75 35.39
N LEU A 511 -2.91 8.00 34.36
CA LEU A 511 -3.40 6.62 34.49
C LEU A 511 -2.56 5.65 33.64
N GLY A 512 -2.57 4.39 34.03
CA GLY A 512 -1.91 3.30 33.33
C GLY A 512 -2.73 2.00 33.42
N VAL A 513 -2.05 0.88 33.58
CA VAL A 513 -2.70 -0.44 33.57
C VAL A 513 -3.45 -0.72 34.88
N ALA A 514 -4.67 -1.24 34.76
CA ALA A 514 -5.48 -1.78 35.85
C ALA A 514 -5.64 -0.82 37.05
N GLY A 515 -5.87 0.46 36.76
CA GLY A 515 -6.09 1.49 37.78
C GLY A 515 -4.82 2.01 38.46
N ALA A 516 -3.62 1.63 37.99
CA ALA A 516 -2.39 2.30 38.38
C ALA A 516 -2.43 3.77 37.93
N GLY A 517 -2.13 4.71 38.83
CA GLY A 517 -2.19 6.13 38.50
C GLY A 517 -2.29 7.04 39.72
N ASN A 518 -2.16 8.34 39.48
CA ASN A 518 -2.18 9.37 40.50
C ASN A 518 -2.71 10.70 39.93
N VAL A 519 -3.09 11.61 40.83
CA VAL A 519 -3.35 13.02 40.49
C VAL A 519 -2.21 13.87 41.05
N PHE A 520 -1.55 14.62 40.18
CA PHE A 520 -0.37 15.43 40.46
C PHE A 520 -0.72 16.90 40.49
N GLU A 521 -0.19 17.64 41.46
CA GLU A 521 -0.26 19.11 41.48
C GLU A 521 1.10 19.67 41.09
N VAL A 522 1.16 20.36 39.95
CA VAL A 522 2.39 20.97 39.43
C VAL A 522 2.35 22.47 39.66
N GLY A 523 3.34 22.97 40.39
CA GLY A 523 3.48 24.39 40.67
C GLY A 523 4.10 25.15 39.51
N SER A 524 3.84 26.45 39.44
CA SER A 524 4.46 27.40 38.48
C SER A 524 6.01 27.47 38.48
N THR A 525 6.66 26.76 39.41
CA THR A 525 8.12 26.60 39.47
C THR A 525 8.56 25.20 39.03
N ASP A 526 7.86 24.57 38.09
CA ASP A 526 8.29 23.33 37.43
C ASP A 526 8.50 22.12 38.38
N LEU A 527 7.89 22.14 39.57
CA LEU A 527 7.98 21.09 40.60
C LEU A 527 6.64 20.40 40.84
N ILE A 528 6.71 19.10 41.13
CA ILE A 528 5.58 18.29 41.59
C ILE A 528 5.40 18.56 43.09
N GLU A 529 4.39 19.35 43.43
CA GLU A 529 4.14 19.81 44.81
C GLU A 529 3.41 18.75 45.64
N GLU A 530 2.41 18.09 45.04
CA GLU A 530 1.63 17.04 45.69
C GLU A 530 1.33 15.88 44.74
N ILE A 531 1.27 14.67 45.31
CA ILE A 531 0.83 13.44 44.63
C ILE A 531 -0.33 12.85 45.42
N ASN A 532 -1.47 12.76 44.78
CA ASN A 532 -2.72 12.28 45.35
C ASN A 532 -3.16 10.96 44.69
N SER A 533 -3.95 10.18 45.41
CA SER A 533 -4.62 9.00 44.83
C SER A 533 -5.78 9.42 43.94
N VAL A 534 -5.97 8.68 42.83
CA VAL A 534 -7.19 8.71 42.02
C VAL A 534 -8.35 8.15 42.85
N SER A 535 -9.60 8.51 42.52
CA SER A 535 -10.78 7.98 43.20
C SER A 535 -10.86 6.45 43.13
N ASP A 536 -11.25 5.82 44.26
CA ASP A 536 -11.42 4.37 44.35
C ASP A 536 -12.41 3.85 43.28
N ALA A 537 -13.43 4.65 42.94
CA ALA A 537 -14.43 4.29 41.93
C ALA A 537 -13.80 4.04 40.55
N VAL A 538 -12.87 4.90 40.12
CA VAL A 538 -12.16 4.74 38.84
C VAL A 538 -11.16 3.59 38.92
N THR A 539 -10.35 3.53 39.97
CA THR A 539 -9.30 2.51 40.09
C THR A 539 -9.87 1.10 40.21
N ASP A 540 -10.99 0.94 40.94
CA ASP A 540 -11.67 -0.34 41.09
C ASP A 540 -12.23 -0.83 39.75
N GLN A 541 -12.88 0.03 38.95
CA GLN A 541 -13.41 -0.35 37.64
C GLN A 541 -12.33 -0.75 36.64
N LEU A 542 -11.23 0.01 36.59
CA LEU A 542 -10.09 -0.32 35.72
C LEU A 542 -9.40 -1.62 36.14
N SER A 543 -9.28 -1.86 37.46
CA SER A 543 -8.72 -3.10 38.00
C SER A 543 -9.63 -4.31 37.74
N ASP A 544 -10.95 -4.18 37.96
CA ASP A 544 -11.92 -5.24 37.73
C ASP A 544 -12.01 -5.62 36.25
N GLY A 545 -11.89 -4.63 35.36
CA GLY A 545 -11.86 -4.82 33.92
C GLY A 545 -10.51 -5.28 33.36
N ASN A 546 -9.45 -5.30 34.18
CA ASN A 546 -8.07 -5.52 33.73
C ASN A 546 -7.72 -4.66 32.50
N ALA A 547 -8.14 -3.39 32.53
CA ALA A 547 -8.07 -2.48 31.40
C ALA A 547 -6.79 -1.64 31.41
N THR A 548 -6.27 -1.38 30.22
CA THR A 548 -5.12 -0.52 29.95
C THR A 548 -5.62 0.78 29.35
N VAL A 549 -5.30 1.90 29.98
CA VAL A 549 -5.68 3.23 29.48
C VAL A 549 -4.90 3.56 28.21
N THR A 550 -5.62 4.12 27.25
CA THR A 550 -5.13 4.50 25.91
C THR A 550 -5.27 5.98 25.60
N ASP A 551 -6.23 6.68 26.23
CA ASP A 551 -6.36 8.14 26.15
C ASP A 551 -7.29 8.66 27.27
N ILE A 552 -7.19 9.94 27.64
CA ILE A 552 -7.94 10.59 28.72
C ILE A 552 -8.37 12.00 28.30
N GLU A 553 -9.65 12.31 28.52
CA GLU A 553 -10.19 13.65 28.28
C GLU A 553 -10.98 14.13 29.50
N HIS A 554 -10.84 15.39 29.90
CA HIS A 554 -11.58 15.98 31.01
C HIS A 554 -12.27 17.28 30.62
N GLY A 555 -13.61 17.25 30.60
CA GLY A 555 -14.40 18.41 30.20
C GLY A 555 -15.85 18.36 30.67
N LEU A 556 -16.64 19.36 30.28
CA LEU A 556 -18.05 19.43 30.66
C LEU A 556 -18.92 18.48 29.83
N ALA A 557 -19.67 17.60 30.49
CA ALA A 557 -20.72 16.78 29.89
C ALA A 557 -22.04 17.05 30.61
N ASP A 558 -23.06 17.45 29.85
CA ASP A 558 -24.36 17.93 30.37
C ASP A 558 -24.25 18.94 31.55
N GLY A 559 -23.19 19.75 31.54
CA GLY A 559 -22.92 20.78 32.54
C GLY A 559 -22.15 20.34 33.80
N ASN A 560 -21.74 19.07 33.89
CA ASN A 560 -20.88 18.55 34.95
C ASN A 560 -19.48 18.23 34.40
N LEU A 561 -18.43 18.52 35.18
CA LEU A 561 -17.08 18.06 34.83
C LEU A 561 -17.05 16.54 34.89
N THR A 562 -16.56 15.95 33.81
CA THR A 562 -16.59 14.52 33.56
C THR A 562 -15.27 14.09 32.98
N LEU A 563 -14.75 13.00 33.52
CA LEU A 563 -13.54 12.33 33.07
C LEU A 563 -13.95 11.17 32.15
N PHE A 564 -13.42 11.20 30.93
CA PHE A 564 -13.55 10.15 29.92
C PHE A 564 -12.22 9.41 29.84
N ILE A 565 -12.26 8.09 30.00
CA ILE A 565 -11.06 7.25 30.02
C ILE A 565 -11.24 6.19 28.93
N ALA A 566 -10.50 6.35 27.84
CA ALA A 566 -10.38 5.35 26.78
C ALA A 566 -9.47 4.22 27.23
N THR A 567 -9.80 2.99 26.83
CA THR A 567 -9.01 1.80 27.17
C THR A 567 -9.01 0.76 26.05
N ASP A 568 -8.14 -0.25 26.17
CA ASP A 568 -8.14 -1.46 25.34
C ASP A 568 -9.42 -2.32 25.48
N ARG A 569 -10.29 -2.03 26.45
CA ARG A 569 -11.53 -2.80 26.74
C ARG A 569 -12.82 -2.02 26.59
N GLY A 570 -12.79 -0.70 26.49
CA GLY A 570 -13.99 0.13 26.47
C GLY A 570 -13.75 1.58 26.86
N LEU A 571 -14.85 2.32 26.99
CA LEU A 571 -14.86 3.70 27.47
C LEU A 571 -15.44 3.74 28.89
N LEU A 572 -14.65 4.22 29.86
CA LEU A 572 -15.07 4.43 31.25
C LEU A 572 -15.37 5.92 31.47
N ILE A 573 -16.49 6.23 32.11
CA ILE A 573 -16.92 7.62 32.37
C ILE A 573 -17.09 7.83 33.87
N SER A 574 -16.59 8.95 34.39
CA SER A 574 -16.77 9.34 35.79
C SER A 574 -17.03 10.84 35.91
N GLU A 575 -18.17 11.22 36.51
CA GLU A 575 -18.42 12.62 36.89
C GLU A 575 -17.51 13.00 38.07
N THR A 576 -16.55 13.89 37.83
CA THR A 576 -15.54 14.27 38.81
C THR A 576 -15.03 15.68 38.50
N ASN A 577 -14.69 16.46 39.53
CA ASN A 577 -14.06 17.77 39.31
C ASN A 577 -12.54 17.69 39.33
N SER A 578 -11.96 16.71 40.02
CA SER A 578 -10.52 16.67 40.31
C SER A 578 -9.89 15.28 40.16
N GLY A 579 -10.63 14.29 39.65
CA GLY A 579 -10.19 12.88 39.54
C GLY A 579 -10.02 12.16 40.88
N ARG A 580 -9.95 12.90 41.98
CA ARG A 580 -9.86 12.43 43.37
C ARG A 580 -11.24 12.28 44.00
N ASP A 581 -12.16 13.17 43.60
CA ASP A 581 -13.59 13.09 43.89
C ASP A 581 -14.29 12.27 42.81
N GLY A 582 -15.51 11.82 43.09
CA GLY A 582 -16.25 10.93 42.20
C GLY A 582 -16.74 9.71 42.98
N ASP A 583 -18.04 9.65 43.19
CA ASP A 583 -18.67 8.52 43.89
C ASP A 583 -18.98 7.35 42.94
N THR A 584 -18.85 7.55 41.62
CA THR A 584 -19.23 6.58 40.58
C THR A 584 -18.33 6.67 39.35
N ALA A 585 -17.96 5.51 38.81
CA ALA A 585 -17.38 5.34 37.49
C ALA A 585 -18.13 4.20 36.79
N GLU A 586 -18.57 4.40 35.55
CA GLU A 586 -19.38 3.44 34.81
C GLU A 586 -18.85 3.23 33.39
N TRP A 587 -18.80 1.97 32.96
CA TRP A 587 -18.46 1.61 31.59
C TRP A 587 -19.59 2.00 30.64
N ARG A 588 -19.33 2.90 29.71
CA ARG A 588 -20.29 3.27 28.67
C ARG A 588 -20.49 2.13 27.68
N PHE A 589 -19.40 1.45 27.37
CA PHE A 589 -19.37 0.16 26.71
C PHE A 589 -18.11 -0.58 27.18
N TYR A 590 -18.17 -1.90 27.14
CA TYR A 590 -17.06 -2.75 27.58
C TYR A 590 -17.08 -4.09 26.84
N PHE A 591 -15.91 -4.61 26.51
CA PHE A 591 -15.73 -5.97 26.01
C PHE A 591 -14.37 -6.53 26.39
N SER A 592 -14.39 -7.80 26.82
CA SER A 592 -13.22 -8.60 27.11
C SER A 592 -13.51 -10.06 26.77
N THR A 593 -12.53 -10.78 26.25
CA THR A 593 -12.60 -12.23 26.08
C THR A 593 -12.41 -12.97 27.40
N GLU A 594 -11.87 -12.29 28.41
CA GLU A 594 -11.68 -12.78 29.78
C GLU A 594 -12.95 -12.59 30.61
N ASP A 595 -13.25 -13.54 31.49
CA ASP A 595 -14.37 -13.43 32.44
C ASP A 595 -14.02 -12.47 33.58
N THR A 596 -14.38 -11.20 33.38
CA THR A 596 -14.17 -10.09 34.33
C THR A 596 -15.41 -9.80 35.19
N GLY A 597 -16.55 -10.45 34.91
CA GLY A 597 -17.81 -10.18 35.59
C GLY A 597 -18.52 -8.89 35.19
N ILE A 598 -17.91 -8.07 34.32
CA ILE A 598 -18.50 -6.84 33.75
C ILE A 598 -19.36 -7.21 32.53
N PHE A 599 -20.50 -6.52 32.38
CA PHE A 599 -21.44 -6.80 31.29
C PHE A 599 -20.90 -6.28 29.95
N ALA A 600 -20.71 -7.19 28.99
CA ALA A 600 -20.29 -6.83 27.65
C ALA A 600 -21.41 -6.11 26.86
N SER A 601 -21.15 -4.88 26.42
CA SER A 601 -22.17 -3.96 25.86
C SER A 601 -21.68 -3.24 24.58
N ILE A 602 -21.47 -3.99 23.50
CA ILE A 602 -20.91 -3.47 22.23
C ILE A 602 -21.92 -3.30 21.09
N ASN A 603 -23.22 -3.42 21.37
CA ASN A 603 -24.25 -3.42 20.31
C ASN A 603 -24.39 -2.09 19.57
N GLU A 604 -23.90 -1.00 20.15
CA GLU A 604 -23.94 0.36 19.60
C GLU A 604 -22.64 0.74 18.87
N LEU A 605 -21.64 -0.14 18.91
CA LEU A 605 -20.37 0.05 18.22
C LEU A 605 -20.42 -0.53 16.81
N ARG A 606 -19.55 -0.01 15.95
CA ARG A 606 -19.41 -0.51 14.58
C ARG A 606 -18.74 -1.90 14.65
N THR A 607 -19.27 -2.84 13.88
CA THR A 607 -18.72 -4.20 13.83
C THR A 607 -17.36 -4.21 13.14
N LEU A 608 -16.44 -5.02 13.65
CA LEU A 608 -15.15 -5.23 13.01
C LEU A 608 -15.30 -5.78 11.58
N PRO A 609 -14.41 -5.39 10.65
CA PRO A 609 -14.31 -5.99 9.33
C PRO A 609 -14.05 -7.50 9.39
N ALA A 610 -14.46 -8.21 8.34
CA ALA A 610 -14.25 -9.66 8.27
C ALA A 610 -12.75 -10.00 8.32
N GLY A 611 -12.38 -10.94 9.19
CA GLY A 611 -10.99 -11.40 9.35
C GLY A 611 -10.18 -10.61 10.38
N SER A 612 -10.71 -9.55 10.99
CA SER A 612 -10.07 -8.89 12.15
C SER A 612 -10.23 -9.73 13.42
N ASP A 613 -9.17 -9.81 14.21
CA ASP A 613 -9.10 -10.42 15.55
C ASP A 613 -8.96 -9.38 16.68
N GLU A 614 -9.14 -8.10 16.34
CA GLU A 614 -9.04 -6.97 17.28
C GLU A 614 -10.24 -6.91 18.25
N ASN A 615 -10.18 -6.02 19.23
CA ASN A 615 -11.27 -5.81 20.17
C ASN A 615 -12.23 -4.71 19.65
N PRO A 616 -13.52 -4.99 19.40
CA PRO A 616 -14.46 -3.97 18.93
C PRO A 616 -14.73 -2.84 19.93
N ALA A 617 -14.41 -3.04 21.21
CA ALA A 617 -14.55 -2.03 22.25
C ALA A 617 -13.25 -1.29 22.58
N GLU A 618 -12.13 -1.64 21.93
CA GLU A 618 -10.89 -0.88 22.08
C GLU A 618 -11.12 0.54 21.56
N VAL A 619 -10.83 1.51 22.42
CA VAL A 619 -10.83 2.93 22.07
C VAL A 619 -9.38 3.36 22.05
N ARG A 620 -8.91 3.89 20.93
CA ARG A 620 -7.50 4.24 20.76
C ARG A 620 -7.19 5.70 21.00
N ASP A 621 -8.18 6.53 20.75
CA ASP A 621 -8.07 7.98 20.85
C ASP A 621 -9.47 8.56 21.05
N ILE A 622 -9.57 9.61 21.84
CA ILE A 622 -10.80 10.35 22.12
C ILE A 622 -10.54 11.85 22.01
N HIS A 623 -11.56 12.59 21.60
CA HIS A 623 -11.43 14.04 21.46
C HIS A 623 -12.75 14.75 21.79
N LEU A 624 -12.71 15.66 22.76
CA LEU A 624 -13.86 16.49 23.12
C LEU A 624 -14.01 17.68 22.17
N ASP A 625 -15.20 17.82 21.56
CA ASP A 625 -15.46 18.85 20.55
C ASP A 625 -16.80 19.58 20.78
N GLY A 626 -16.85 20.86 20.44
CA GLY A 626 -18.00 21.75 20.64
C GLY A 626 -17.74 23.19 20.19
N PRO A 627 -18.67 24.13 20.48
CA PRO A 627 -18.51 25.55 20.15
C PRO A 627 -17.26 26.21 20.74
N SER A 628 -16.68 25.62 21.79
CA SER A 628 -15.44 26.04 22.45
C SER A 628 -14.92 24.88 23.30
N THR A 629 -13.62 24.86 23.61
CA THR A 629 -12.99 23.90 24.54
C THR A 629 -13.70 23.83 25.90
N GLU A 630 -14.24 24.96 26.37
CA GLU A 630 -15.01 25.06 27.63
C GLU A 630 -16.46 24.55 27.54
N ASN A 631 -16.92 24.12 26.37
CA ASN A 631 -18.30 23.70 26.14
C ASN A 631 -18.38 22.60 25.09
N PRO A 632 -17.76 21.43 25.33
CA PRO A 632 -17.87 20.31 24.41
C PRO A 632 -19.33 19.79 24.39
N GLN A 633 -19.74 19.31 23.23
CA GLN A 633 -21.08 18.74 22.99
C GLN A 633 -21.02 17.31 22.50
N VAL A 634 -19.88 16.90 21.95
CA VAL A 634 -19.64 15.55 21.46
C VAL A 634 -18.27 15.06 21.93
N LEU A 635 -18.15 13.75 22.05
CA LEU A 635 -16.89 13.04 22.17
C LEU A 635 -16.70 12.25 20.88
N TRP A 636 -15.68 12.60 20.11
CA TRP A 636 -15.19 11.75 19.03
C TRP A 636 -14.35 10.63 19.63
N PHE A 637 -14.47 9.42 19.10
CA PHE A 637 -13.61 8.33 19.53
C PHE A 637 -13.30 7.37 18.38
N GLY A 638 -12.05 6.94 18.34
CA GLY A 638 -11.51 6.06 17.30
C GLY A 638 -11.42 4.63 17.80
N THR A 639 -11.87 3.68 16.99
CA THR A 639 -11.73 2.25 17.27
C THR A 639 -11.12 1.53 16.07
N PRO A 640 -10.72 0.26 16.23
CA PRO A 640 -10.36 -0.59 15.09
C PRO A 640 -11.40 -0.69 13.96
N SER A 641 -12.67 -0.39 14.25
CA SER A 641 -13.75 -0.50 13.27
C SER A 641 -14.12 0.83 12.62
N GLY A 642 -13.64 1.98 13.10
CA GLY A 642 -13.93 3.28 12.50
C GLY A 642 -14.00 4.42 13.50
N LEU A 643 -14.43 5.57 12.99
CA LEU A 643 -14.75 6.76 13.77
C LEU A 643 -16.18 6.67 14.33
N HIS A 644 -16.33 7.06 15.59
CA HIS A 644 -17.61 7.16 16.28
C HIS A 644 -17.80 8.56 16.88
N GLN A 645 -19.06 8.97 16.98
CA GLN A 645 -19.46 10.22 17.62
C GLN A 645 -20.42 9.90 18.77
N MET A 646 -20.08 10.27 19.99
CA MET A 646 -21.00 10.23 21.14
C MET A 646 -21.49 11.64 21.46
N ARG A 647 -22.81 11.84 21.49
CA ARG A 647 -23.39 13.14 21.92
C ARG A 647 -23.48 13.19 23.44
N LEU A 648 -22.89 14.20 24.06
CA LEU A 648 -22.78 14.31 25.51
C LEU A 648 -24.08 14.66 26.24
N ILE A 649 -25.13 15.04 25.51
CA ILE A 649 -26.42 15.44 26.10
C ILE A 649 -27.39 14.26 26.31
N ASP A 650 -27.25 13.20 25.51
CA ASP A 650 -28.16 12.04 25.53
C ASP A 650 -27.46 10.70 25.32
N ASP A 651 -26.13 10.69 25.36
CA ASP A 651 -25.24 9.55 25.23
C ASP A 651 -25.42 8.73 23.95
N VAL A 652 -26.06 9.27 22.91
CA VAL A 652 -26.27 8.52 21.66
C VAL A 652 -24.98 8.44 20.86
N ILE A 653 -24.58 7.22 20.51
CA ILE A 653 -23.44 6.94 19.63
C ILE A 653 -23.91 6.83 18.17
N SER A 654 -23.20 7.52 17.27
CA SER A 654 -23.38 7.46 15.82
C SER A 654 -22.08 6.99 15.16
N HIS A 655 -22.19 6.20 14.10
CA HIS A 655 -21.06 5.67 13.32
C HIS A 655 -21.52 5.36 11.89
N SER A 656 -20.57 4.98 11.02
CA SER A 656 -20.81 4.65 9.61
C SER A 656 -21.34 5.84 8.79
N GLY A 657 -21.77 5.57 7.55
CA GLY A 657 -22.21 6.63 6.64
C GLY A 657 -21.02 7.49 6.22
N LEU A 658 -21.04 8.78 6.59
CA LEU A 658 -19.93 9.70 6.32
C LEU A 658 -18.77 9.57 7.32
N LEU A 659 -18.95 8.81 8.40
CA LEU A 659 -17.89 8.45 9.36
C LEU A 659 -17.17 7.15 8.97
N GLU A 660 -17.38 6.68 7.73
CA GLU A 660 -16.81 5.45 7.19
C GLU A 660 -16.24 5.71 5.81
N ASN A 661 -14.92 5.58 5.69
CA ASN A 661 -14.25 5.73 4.41
C ASN A 661 -14.38 4.42 3.59
N PRO A 662 -14.89 4.47 2.33
CA PRO A 662 -15.03 3.26 1.51
C PRO A 662 -13.68 2.65 1.09
N GLY A 663 -12.56 3.36 1.26
CA GLY A 663 -11.26 2.96 0.73
C GLY A 663 -11.09 3.33 -0.75
N SER A 664 -10.00 2.86 -1.34
CA SER A 664 -9.68 2.96 -2.77
C SER A 664 -9.40 1.56 -3.35
N GLU A 665 -8.94 1.48 -4.59
CA GLU A 665 -8.46 0.22 -5.18
C GLU A 665 -7.18 -0.28 -4.49
N GLU A 666 -6.33 0.64 -4.05
CA GLU A 666 -5.07 0.37 -3.35
C GLU A 666 -5.30 0.17 -1.84
N ILE A 667 -6.13 1.01 -1.22
CA ILE A 667 -6.32 1.03 0.23
C ILE A 667 -7.64 0.39 0.61
N SER A 668 -7.56 -0.73 1.33
CA SER A 668 -8.77 -1.41 1.81
C SER A 668 -9.56 -0.57 2.80
N THR A 669 -10.90 -0.71 2.77
CA THR A 669 -11.80 -0.10 3.76
C THR A 669 -11.44 -0.48 5.21
N ARG A 670 -10.81 -1.64 5.44
CA ARG A 670 -10.39 -2.07 6.77
C ARG A 670 -9.28 -1.18 7.31
N GLU A 671 -8.22 -0.98 6.53
CA GLU A 671 -7.03 -0.26 7.01
C GLU A 671 -7.30 1.24 7.19
N ILE A 672 -8.02 1.87 6.25
CA ILE A 672 -8.33 3.31 6.34
C ILE A 672 -9.30 3.66 7.48
N ASN A 673 -10.13 2.71 7.91
CA ASN A 673 -11.03 2.90 9.06
C ASN A 673 -10.43 2.39 10.37
N ASN A 674 -9.19 1.90 10.37
CA ASN A 674 -8.53 1.48 11.59
C ASN A 674 -7.93 2.71 12.29
N ILE A 675 -8.76 3.44 13.06
CA ILE A 675 -8.44 4.79 13.56
C ILE A 675 -7.48 4.73 14.74
N ARG A 676 -6.45 5.58 14.71
CA ARG A 676 -5.37 5.70 15.69
C ARG A 676 -5.27 7.09 16.32
N ALA A 677 -5.71 8.13 15.63
CA ALA A 677 -5.65 9.51 16.11
C ALA A 677 -6.77 10.36 15.48
N ILE A 678 -7.22 11.37 16.20
CA ILE A 678 -8.31 12.28 15.88
C ILE A 678 -7.86 13.68 16.23
N HIS A 679 -8.05 14.60 15.29
CA HIS A 679 -7.84 16.02 15.55
C HIS A 679 -8.96 16.83 14.93
N THR A 680 -9.53 17.77 15.67
CA THR A 680 -10.58 18.65 15.15
C THR A 680 -10.08 20.08 14.98
N THR A 681 -10.47 20.71 13.87
CA THR A 681 -10.15 22.12 13.56
C THR A 681 -11.33 23.06 13.81
N GLY A 682 -12.47 22.52 14.21
CA GLY A 682 -13.76 23.21 14.33
C GLY A 682 -14.59 23.25 13.04
N GLU A 683 -14.00 22.99 11.88
CA GLU A 683 -14.71 22.85 10.59
C GLU A 683 -14.43 21.52 9.88
N GLN A 684 -13.40 20.81 10.32
CA GLN A 684 -12.95 19.52 9.77
C GLN A 684 -12.43 18.62 10.89
N ILE A 685 -12.59 17.31 10.69
CA ILE A 685 -12.08 16.25 11.57
C ILE A 685 -11.01 15.49 10.77
N ILE A 686 -9.77 15.54 11.23
CA ILE A 686 -8.61 14.87 10.64
C ILE A 686 -8.40 13.56 11.40
N LEU A 687 -8.23 12.48 10.65
CA LEU A 687 -8.11 11.13 11.21
C LEU A 687 -6.80 10.51 10.77
N GLY A 688 -6.01 10.04 11.73
CA GLY A 688 -4.90 9.11 11.49
C GLY A 688 -5.40 7.68 11.57
N SER A 689 -5.10 6.87 10.56
CA SER A 689 -5.45 5.45 10.48
C SER A 689 -4.23 4.58 10.16
N ASN A 690 -4.37 3.26 10.17
CA ASN A 690 -3.31 2.36 9.73
C ASN A 690 -2.85 2.68 8.28
N ALA A 691 -3.77 2.98 7.37
CA ALA A 691 -3.44 3.31 5.98
C ALA A 691 -3.09 4.80 5.74
N GLY A 692 -2.82 5.56 6.81
CA GLY A 692 -2.49 6.98 6.71
C GLY A 692 -3.66 7.90 7.09
N THR A 693 -3.63 9.14 6.61
CA THR A 693 -4.58 10.18 7.02
C THR A 693 -5.75 10.38 6.07
N TRP A 694 -6.95 10.55 6.60
CA TRP A 694 -8.10 11.04 5.82
C TRP A 694 -8.93 12.03 6.63
N MET A 695 -9.82 12.76 5.95
CA MET A 695 -10.50 13.91 6.52
C MET A 695 -12.00 13.86 6.30
N VAL A 696 -12.74 14.34 7.30
CA VAL A 696 -14.19 14.53 7.26
C VAL A 696 -14.49 16.02 7.33
N SER A 697 -15.26 16.54 6.36
CA SER A 697 -15.75 17.92 6.41
C SER A 697 -16.96 18.00 7.34
N GLY A 698 -16.85 18.83 8.37
CA GLY A 698 -17.87 18.96 9.40
C GLY A 698 -17.32 19.39 10.74
N ASP A 699 -18.25 19.79 11.61
CA ASP A 699 -17.97 20.16 12.99
C ASP A 699 -18.65 19.19 13.96
N TYR A 700 -18.56 19.46 15.27
CA TYR A 700 -19.29 18.74 16.31
C TYR A 700 -20.80 18.56 16.03
N SER A 701 -21.41 19.44 15.23
CA SER A 701 -22.86 19.48 15.01
C SER A 701 -23.30 18.66 13.80
N ASN A 702 -22.57 18.73 12.69
CA ASN A 702 -22.92 18.07 11.43
C ASN A 702 -21.68 17.73 10.61
N VAL A 703 -21.71 16.54 10.01
CA VAL A 703 -20.77 16.08 9.01
C VAL A 703 -21.43 16.12 7.63
N TYR A 704 -20.70 16.62 6.63
CA TYR A 704 -21.22 16.91 5.28
C TYR A 704 -20.72 15.93 4.23
N GLU A 705 -19.42 15.65 4.22
CA GLU A 705 -18.76 14.76 3.26
C GLU A 705 -17.39 14.29 3.76
N ILE A 706 -16.87 13.24 3.12
CA ILE A 706 -15.45 12.88 3.22
C ILE A 706 -14.70 13.87 2.32
N ALA A 707 -13.76 14.60 2.89
CA ALA A 707 -13.07 15.67 2.20
C ALA A 707 -11.76 15.17 1.58
N ASP A 708 -11.44 15.73 0.41
CA ASP A 708 -10.14 15.50 -0.22
C ASP A 708 -9.04 16.22 0.58
N GLN A 709 -7.99 15.47 0.91
CA GLN A 709 -6.78 15.94 1.58
C GLN A 709 -5.64 15.06 1.08
N GLU A 710 -4.48 15.64 0.78
CA GLU A 710 -3.29 14.85 0.52
C GLU A 710 -3.04 13.86 1.67
N LEU A 711 -2.99 12.58 1.33
CA LEU A 711 -2.72 11.48 2.25
C LEU A 711 -1.29 11.63 2.79
N ILE A 712 -1.13 11.62 4.12
CA ILE A 712 0.14 11.22 4.72
C ILE A 712 0.14 9.68 4.66
N PRO A 713 0.97 9.06 3.80
CA PRO A 713 0.94 7.62 3.61
C PRO A 713 1.34 6.89 4.89
N GLY A 714 0.53 5.89 5.24
CA GLY A 714 0.78 4.91 6.32
C GLY A 714 1.21 3.56 5.74
N TYR A 715 0.59 2.47 6.22
CA TYR A 715 0.68 1.12 5.66
C TYR A 715 0.28 1.13 4.16
N ILE A 716 1.08 0.49 3.29
CA ILE A 716 0.72 0.22 1.87
C ILE A 716 0.21 -1.22 1.76
#